data_AF-A0A818V8C3-F1
#
_entry.id   AF-A0A818V8C3-F1
#
_cell.length_a   1.000
_cell.length_b   1.000
_cell.length_c   1.000
_cell.angle_alpha   90.00
_cell.angle_beta   90.00
_cell.angle_gamma   90.00
#
_symmetry.space_group_name_H-M   'P 1'
#
loop_
_entity.id
_entity.type
_entity.pdbx_description
1 polymer ?
#
loop_
_entity_poly.entity_id
_entity_poly.type
_entity_poly.pdbx_seq_one_letter_code
_entity_poly.pdbx_strand_id
1 'polypeptide(L)'
;MIGVSSTIQKWQMQIIHSSLLDIKKFHPNVTAIVNAANVYMRGGGGLDGAIHAAAGSQLLAELKQLVPHKTQTAQVIVTKGYKTGFDYILHVAGPVYSSTNRDESRRLLEATYRNVIQEADKLKTVTALALASISTGIYGYPLNDAATIAISTVARELSQAQNLNTVIFAMFEKREFDVFTKAYEQWKKKDEKDLAFNYKKMNGNAPMIDITNNGGEVNQSYVQSQNDSQLSTIHEGERGDKSHLSRTSSASTGSMRVIYEKQPDGDKNEITFVSPPSAHSSNHSHQQHRRSTGIGPNERLLSIIDPMSDRVSTILVWQNLIVSSRQDDKMQFFRRLTSKDAQPKTKRLLHNVSGAITGGLWAVMGPSGSGKSTLLNTLACRLDVNTIVEGEMRLNGAPYDNAELKRIAGYVMQDDLLSGYLTIEETLMFTAELRLPRTFSNLQRQERVNEVLDDLGLTHARHDIVGIQSKRGISGSERKRLCVAMQLLNRPQLLFLDEPTTGLDSVTALDLLYTLHALAHGKSQAKAITIVCSIHQPQAKIFNLFDSIVLLKAGHIMYQGSRKQSTEVFRAAGFPCPLFTNPADHLLDVITPPKTDQTNADEPPLSLEQQAAVDEALIKAQPPFDIDLNMGVNKRLALMANLPPNPTWLKQVQILFRRNLREQLRKIHLVITSILQTVIMAVLIGTVFLKIGTTQKSIVRREPVIFFCAINQGVFGALTVINSFPVERTLTLRERASGTYYASAYFIAKILSDTLVQLPIPILFTCVVYFLIGLQLLAGKFFLFMLFIILCSITSTSLALMISALCRTTSLSVTVLPMVLEVTRLFGGFFIAPSRVPKYLSWIDALSYIKYTFVGSALNELHGLNFTCEGVKTTIVNATYNITAHCTRTGEELIRERGYNYISIGGCIGVLLAFIIFCRTWAFIGVRFLKH
;
A
#
# COMPACT_ATOMS: atom_id res chain seq x y z
N MET A 1 62.03 9.61 -48.30
CA MET A 1 60.58 9.35 -48.18
C MET A 1 60.36 7.87 -47.91
N ILE A 2 59.94 7.48 -46.71
CA ILE A 2 58.82 6.53 -46.48
C ILE A 2 58.18 7.03 -45.18
N GLY A 3 57.01 7.66 -45.28
CA GLY A 3 56.32 8.19 -44.11
C GLY A 3 55.39 7.14 -43.52
N VAL A 4 55.67 6.68 -42.29
CA VAL A 4 54.64 5.99 -41.50
C VAL A 4 53.72 7.07 -40.95
N SER A 5 52.65 7.35 -41.68
CA SER A 5 51.56 8.22 -41.21
C SER A 5 51.00 7.63 -39.93
N SER A 6 51.28 8.28 -38.79
CA SER A 6 50.60 7.96 -37.55
C SER A 6 49.10 8.13 -37.77
N THR A 7 48.34 7.05 -37.61
CA THR A 7 46.88 7.10 -37.69
C THR A 7 46.37 7.94 -36.53
N ILE A 8 46.19 9.24 -36.76
CA ILE A 8 45.65 10.18 -35.79
C ILE A 8 44.30 9.61 -35.35
N GLN A 9 44.15 9.32 -34.05
CA GLN A 9 42.85 8.93 -33.50
C GLN A 9 41.85 10.05 -33.84
N LYS A 10 40.92 9.76 -34.75
CA LYS A 10 39.93 10.71 -35.28
C LYS A 10 38.95 11.18 -34.19
N TRP A 11 38.99 10.53 -33.02
CA TRP A 11 38.13 10.77 -31.88
C TRP A 11 38.93 10.77 -30.57
N GLN A 12 38.38 11.38 -29.53
CA GLN A 12 38.92 11.43 -28.18
C GLN A 12 37.86 11.05 -27.15
N MET A 13 38.30 10.34 -26.11
CA MET A 13 37.47 10.03 -24.95
C MET A 13 38.21 10.44 -23.67
N GLN A 14 37.53 11.19 -22.81
CA GLN A 14 38.10 11.75 -21.57
C GLN A 14 37.19 11.43 -20.39
N ILE A 15 37.77 11.31 -19.20
CA ILE A 15 37.04 11.20 -17.93
C ILE A 15 37.48 12.35 -17.04
N ILE A 16 36.51 13.08 -16.49
CA ILE A 16 36.75 14.25 -15.65
C ILE A 16 35.91 14.15 -14.36
N HIS A 17 36.42 14.73 -13.29
CA HIS A 17 35.68 14.96 -12.06
C HIS A 17 35.22 16.43 -12.04
N SER A 18 33.94 16.70 -12.28
CA SER A 18 33.43 18.07 -12.49
C SER A 18 31.98 18.22 -12.04
N SER A 19 31.63 19.42 -11.54
CA SER A 19 30.23 19.79 -11.33
C SER A 19 29.53 20.07 -12.68
N LEU A 20 28.20 19.97 -12.70
CA LEU A 20 27.39 20.20 -13.91
C LEU A 20 27.54 21.62 -14.47
N LEU A 21 27.78 22.61 -13.60
CA LEU A 21 27.89 24.03 -13.95
C LEU A 21 29.28 24.42 -14.47
N ASP A 22 30.25 23.49 -14.44
CA ASP A 22 31.63 23.75 -14.83
C ASP A 22 32.07 23.03 -16.11
N ILE A 23 31.28 22.07 -16.63
CA ILE A 23 31.61 21.31 -17.85
C ILE A 23 31.95 22.23 -19.03
N LYS A 24 31.16 23.29 -19.24
CA LYS A 24 31.41 24.30 -20.29
C LYS A 24 32.53 25.30 -19.98
N LYS A 25 32.97 25.40 -18.73
CA LYS A 25 34.15 26.21 -18.35
C LYS A 25 35.45 25.49 -18.69
N PHE A 26 35.48 24.16 -18.52
CA PHE A 26 36.64 23.33 -18.85
C PHE A 26 36.67 22.88 -20.32
N HIS A 27 35.50 22.65 -20.93
CA HIS A 27 35.38 22.20 -22.33
C HIS A 27 34.31 23.01 -23.08
N PRO A 28 34.64 24.23 -23.58
CA PRO A 28 33.66 25.11 -24.22
C PRO A 28 33.03 24.52 -25.49
N ASN A 29 33.71 23.59 -26.16
CA ASN A 29 33.27 22.95 -27.39
C ASN A 29 32.19 21.86 -27.19
N VAL A 30 31.82 21.52 -25.94
CA VAL A 30 30.76 20.54 -25.69
C VAL A 30 29.39 21.18 -25.97
N THR A 31 28.75 20.74 -27.05
CA THR A 31 27.46 21.27 -27.52
C THR A 31 26.25 20.50 -27.02
N ALA A 32 26.43 19.24 -26.58
CA ALA A 32 25.35 18.41 -26.05
C ALA A 32 25.68 17.72 -24.72
N ILE A 33 24.65 17.48 -23.92
CA ILE A 33 24.74 16.72 -22.65
C ILE A 33 23.72 15.57 -22.62
N VAL A 34 24.11 14.43 -22.07
CA VAL A 34 23.23 13.28 -21.86
C VAL A 34 22.59 13.34 -20.49
N ASN A 35 21.26 13.25 -20.46
CA ASN A 35 20.48 13.11 -19.23
C ASN A 35 20.15 11.63 -18.99
N ALA A 36 20.64 11.08 -17.88
CA ALA A 36 20.25 9.76 -17.36
C ALA A 36 18.85 9.86 -16.70
N ALA A 37 17.85 9.99 -17.56
CA ALA A 37 16.48 10.30 -17.18
C ALA A 37 15.69 9.06 -16.73
N ASN A 38 14.56 9.30 -16.06
CA ASN A 38 13.57 8.26 -15.81
C ASN A 38 12.69 8.00 -17.04
N VAL A 39 12.09 6.80 -17.11
CA VAL A 39 11.17 6.33 -18.18
C VAL A 39 9.92 7.19 -18.47
N TYR A 40 9.71 8.31 -17.76
CA TYR A 40 8.64 9.27 -18.06
C TYR A 40 9.17 10.63 -18.55
N MET A 41 10.49 10.86 -18.53
CA MET A 41 11.15 12.11 -18.90
C MET A 41 10.60 13.36 -18.17
N ARG A 42 10.25 13.23 -16.88
CA ARG A 42 9.62 14.30 -16.07
C ARG A 42 10.54 14.97 -15.06
N GLY A 43 11.86 14.74 -15.17
CA GLY A 43 12.83 15.10 -14.14
C GLY A 43 12.81 14.15 -12.95
N GLY A 44 13.87 14.20 -12.13
CA GLY A 44 14.12 13.26 -11.05
C GLY A 44 15.11 13.81 -10.02
N GLY A 45 15.79 12.90 -9.30
CA GLY A 45 16.92 13.25 -8.42
C GLY A 45 18.25 13.30 -9.17
N GLY A 46 19.32 13.74 -8.48
CA GLY A 46 20.68 13.73 -9.03
C GLY A 46 20.83 14.55 -10.32
N LEU A 47 21.52 13.98 -11.31
CA LEU A 47 21.80 14.58 -12.61
C LEU A 47 20.53 15.04 -13.36
N ASP A 48 19.49 14.21 -13.40
CA ASP A 48 18.21 14.49 -14.06
C ASP A 48 17.54 15.74 -13.46
N GLY A 49 17.52 15.81 -12.13
CA GLY A 49 17.05 17.00 -11.40
C GLY A 49 17.89 18.26 -11.68
N ALA A 50 19.22 18.13 -11.76
CA ALA A 50 20.13 19.25 -12.03
C ALA A 50 19.96 19.79 -13.46
N ILE A 51 19.84 18.92 -14.47
CA ILE A 51 19.58 19.30 -15.86
C ILE A 51 18.21 19.98 -15.99
N HIS A 52 17.16 19.42 -15.37
CA HIS A 52 15.84 20.05 -15.36
C HIS A 52 15.81 21.42 -14.66
N ALA A 53 16.54 21.58 -13.54
CA ALA A 53 16.68 22.86 -12.86
C ALA A 53 17.44 23.89 -13.71
N ALA A 54 18.52 23.49 -14.37
CA ALA A 54 19.32 24.36 -15.22
C ALA A 54 18.61 24.74 -16.54
N ALA A 55 17.83 23.84 -17.14
CA ALA A 55 17.06 24.12 -18.36
C ALA A 55 15.84 25.02 -18.12
N GLY A 56 15.21 24.88 -16.95
CA GLY A 56 13.97 25.57 -16.59
C GLY A 56 12.70 24.88 -17.09
N SER A 57 11.55 25.50 -16.82
CA SER A 57 10.21 24.91 -17.05
C SER A 57 9.89 24.58 -18.52
N GLN A 58 10.60 25.17 -19.48
CA GLN A 58 10.41 24.95 -20.92
C GLN A 58 10.74 23.49 -21.32
N LEU A 59 11.79 22.91 -20.74
CA LEU A 59 12.20 21.53 -21.01
C LEU A 59 11.11 20.52 -20.63
N LEU A 60 10.48 20.71 -19.46
CA LEU A 60 9.38 19.85 -19.02
C LEU A 60 8.13 20.00 -19.89
N ALA A 61 7.94 21.15 -20.56
CA ALA A 61 6.84 21.35 -21.50
C ALA A 61 7.08 20.60 -22.82
N GLU A 62 8.28 20.69 -23.40
CA GLU A 62 8.67 19.94 -24.61
C GLU A 62 8.64 18.43 -24.35
N LEU A 63 9.21 17.95 -23.25
CA LEU A 63 9.17 16.53 -22.89
C LEU A 63 7.75 16.00 -22.66
N LYS A 64 6.82 16.79 -22.11
CA LYS A 64 5.41 16.38 -22.00
C LYS A 64 4.71 16.23 -23.36
N GLN A 65 5.18 16.92 -24.40
CA GLN A 65 4.64 16.81 -25.76
C GLN A 65 5.27 15.63 -26.52
N LEU A 66 6.59 15.46 -26.43
CA LEU A 66 7.32 14.35 -27.04
C LEU A 66 7.05 13.00 -26.35
N VAL A 67 6.80 13.03 -25.04
CA VAL A 67 6.65 11.85 -24.17
C VAL A 67 5.36 11.96 -23.34
N PRO A 68 4.17 11.79 -23.97
CA PRO A 68 2.90 11.78 -23.25
C PRO A 68 2.74 10.52 -22.36
N HIS A 69 3.43 9.44 -22.71
CA HIS A 69 3.40 8.13 -22.06
C HIS A 69 4.82 7.60 -21.80
N LYS A 70 4.94 6.49 -21.08
CA LYS A 70 6.21 5.88 -20.68
C LYS A 70 7.09 5.52 -21.90
N THR A 71 8.37 5.88 -21.90
CA THR A 71 9.37 5.47 -22.90
C THR A 71 9.86 4.03 -22.67
N GLN A 72 10.48 3.45 -23.71
CA GLN A 72 11.21 2.20 -23.57
C GLN A 72 12.62 2.43 -22.99
N THR A 73 13.17 1.41 -22.34
CA THR A 73 14.59 1.41 -21.91
C THR A 73 15.50 1.54 -23.14
N ALA A 74 16.62 2.24 -23.01
CA ALA A 74 17.55 2.58 -24.09
C ALA A 74 16.98 3.47 -25.21
N GLN A 75 15.72 3.92 -25.13
CA GLN A 75 15.15 4.89 -26.07
C GLN A 75 15.65 6.30 -25.74
N VAL A 76 16.28 6.96 -26.71
CA VAL A 76 16.81 8.33 -26.59
C VAL A 76 15.79 9.32 -27.12
N ILE A 77 15.56 10.42 -26.39
CA ILE A 77 14.73 11.56 -26.78
C ILE A 77 15.61 12.80 -26.80
N VAL A 78 15.63 13.54 -27.90
CA VAL A 78 16.42 14.76 -28.06
C VAL A 78 15.56 16.00 -27.81
N THR A 79 16.04 16.93 -27.00
CA THR A 79 15.41 18.24 -26.75
C THR A 79 16.41 19.37 -26.97
N LYS A 80 15.93 20.62 -26.99
CA LYS A 80 16.82 21.78 -26.89
C LYS A 80 17.42 21.89 -25.49
N GLY A 81 18.61 22.49 -25.38
CA GLY A 81 19.27 22.69 -24.08
C GLY A 81 18.77 23.88 -23.26
N TYR A 82 17.96 24.77 -23.83
CA TYR A 82 17.36 25.92 -23.14
C TYR A 82 18.39 26.74 -22.33
N LYS A 83 18.15 26.90 -21.02
CA LYS A 83 19.01 27.69 -20.12
C LYS A 83 20.24 26.93 -19.59
N THR A 84 20.44 25.66 -19.96
CA THR A 84 21.64 24.89 -19.55
C THR A 84 22.94 25.38 -20.21
N GLY A 85 22.83 26.15 -21.30
CA GLY A 85 23.97 26.58 -22.13
C GLY A 85 24.44 25.54 -23.15
N PHE A 86 23.93 24.30 -23.12
CA PHE A 86 24.09 23.33 -24.21
C PHE A 86 23.07 23.59 -25.32
N ASP A 87 23.37 23.16 -26.54
CA ASP A 87 22.46 23.27 -27.68
C ASP A 87 21.38 22.17 -27.61
N TYR A 88 21.78 20.96 -27.21
CA TYR A 88 20.93 19.78 -27.11
C TYR A 88 21.07 19.04 -25.78
N ILE A 89 19.99 18.41 -25.34
CA ILE A 89 19.99 17.42 -24.26
C ILE A 89 19.47 16.09 -24.83
N LEU A 90 20.20 15.00 -24.59
CA LEU A 90 19.82 13.65 -24.98
C LEU A 90 19.32 12.89 -23.75
N HIS A 91 18.01 12.70 -23.62
CA HIS A 91 17.39 12.02 -22.50
C HIS A 91 17.27 10.52 -22.78
N VAL A 92 17.78 9.69 -21.88
CA VAL A 92 17.70 8.23 -22.01
C VAL A 92 17.43 7.56 -20.67
N ALA A 93 16.54 6.56 -20.68
CA ALA A 93 16.30 5.71 -19.52
C ALA A 93 17.12 4.42 -19.62
N GLY A 94 18.10 4.24 -18.72
CA GLY A 94 18.88 3.02 -18.61
C GLY A 94 18.11 1.86 -17.96
N PRO A 95 18.63 0.62 -18.00
CA PRO A 95 18.01 -0.52 -17.34
C PRO A 95 18.11 -0.44 -15.82
N VAL A 96 17.09 -0.96 -15.12
CA VAL A 96 17.21 -1.34 -13.70
C VAL A 96 17.94 -2.67 -13.64
N TYR A 97 19.00 -2.76 -12.83
CA TYR A 97 19.85 -3.94 -12.76
C TYR A 97 19.12 -5.14 -12.12
N SER A 98 19.17 -6.28 -12.81
CA SER A 98 18.66 -7.55 -12.29
C SER A 98 19.80 -8.54 -12.08
N SER A 99 20.03 -8.94 -10.82
CA SER A 99 21.03 -9.95 -10.48
C SER A 99 20.67 -11.36 -10.98
N THR A 100 19.39 -11.61 -11.27
CA THR A 100 18.88 -12.87 -11.84
C THR A 100 18.89 -12.89 -13.37
N ASN A 101 18.89 -11.73 -14.04
CA ASN A 101 19.00 -11.63 -15.50
C ASN A 101 20.10 -10.64 -15.92
N ARG A 102 21.34 -11.00 -15.60
CA ARG A 102 22.53 -10.15 -15.83
C ARG A 102 22.80 -9.90 -17.31
N ASP A 103 22.59 -10.90 -18.16
CA ASP A 103 22.83 -10.77 -19.61
C ASP A 103 21.84 -9.82 -20.29
N GLU A 104 20.56 -9.84 -19.89
CA GLU A 104 19.57 -8.87 -20.35
C GLU A 104 19.92 -7.45 -19.86
N SER A 105 20.25 -7.31 -18.57
CA SER A 105 20.68 -6.04 -17.97
C SER A 105 21.87 -5.43 -18.72
N ARG A 106 22.87 -6.28 -19.06
CA ARG A 106 24.04 -5.91 -19.85
C ARG A 106 23.69 -5.49 -21.27
N ARG A 107 22.90 -6.28 -22.00
CA ARG A 107 22.48 -5.94 -23.38
C ARG A 107 21.73 -4.62 -23.44
N LEU A 108 20.86 -4.34 -22.46
CA LEU A 108 20.13 -3.09 -22.37
C LEU A 108 21.04 -1.89 -22.02
N LEU A 109 22.07 -2.08 -21.19
CA LEU A 109 23.03 -1.01 -20.89
C LEU A 109 23.95 -0.72 -22.08
N GLU A 110 24.43 -1.77 -22.78
CA GLU A 110 25.15 -1.64 -24.05
C GLU A 110 24.29 -0.93 -25.12
N ALA A 111 23.00 -1.28 -25.25
CA ALA A 111 22.07 -0.59 -26.14
C ALA A 111 21.85 0.89 -25.73
N THR A 112 21.84 1.19 -24.42
CA THR A 112 21.66 2.55 -23.91
C THR A 112 22.79 3.48 -24.34
N TYR A 113 24.05 3.10 -24.08
CA TYR A 113 25.20 3.90 -24.53
C TYR A 113 25.31 3.94 -26.06
N ARG A 114 25.03 2.83 -26.75
CA ARG A 114 25.01 2.79 -28.22
C ARG A 114 24.07 3.81 -28.83
N ASN A 115 22.80 3.78 -28.41
CA ASN A 115 21.77 4.64 -28.98
C ASN A 115 22.08 6.13 -28.69
N VAL A 116 22.64 6.45 -27.51
CA VAL A 116 23.09 7.80 -27.18
C VAL A 116 24.15 8.31 -28.16
N ILE A 117 25.20 7.52 -28.44
CA ILE A 117 26.26 7.91 -29.38
C ILE A 117 25.70 8.03 -30.81
N GLN A 118 24.84 7.10 -31.23
CA GLN A 118 24.27 7.11 -32.58
C GLN A 118 23.27 8.25 -32.80
N GLU A 119 22.45 8.64 -31.82
CA GLU A 119 21.60 9.83 -31.92
C GLU A 119 22.41 11.12 -31.86
N ALA A 120 23.48 11.18 -31.06
CA ALA A 120 24.39 12.33 -31.05
C ALA A 120 25.09 12.52 -32.41
N ASP A 121 25.56 11.46 -33.05
CA ASP A 121 26.24 11.53 -34.36
C ASP A 121 25.32 11.97 -35.52
N LYS A 122 24.01 11.70 -35.42
CA LYS A 122 23.00 12.22 -36.36
C LYS A 122 22.82 13.74 -36.26
N LEU A 123 23.05 14.31 -35.09
CA LEU A 123 23.03 15.76 -34.88
C LEU A 123 24.36 16.33 -35.39
N LYS A 124 24.42 16.68 -36.68
CA LYS A 124 25.64 17.17 -37.38
C LYS A 124 26.36 18.36 -36.71
N THR A 125 25.70 19.06 -35.79
CA THR A 125 26.23 20.17 -34.98
C THR A 125 26.89 19.71 -33.67
N VAL A 126 26.80 18.42 -33.32
CA VAL A 126 27.33 17.84 -32.08
C VAL A 126 28.65 17.12 -32.36
N THR A 127 29.75 17.86 -32.25
CA THR A 127 31.11 17.30 -32.36
C THR A 127 31.64 16.78 -31.02
N ALA A 128 31.15 17.32 -29.89
CA ALA A 128 31.53 16.89 -28.55
C ALA A 128 30.32 16.73 -27.60
N LEU A 129 30.28 15.60 -26.89
CA LEU A 129 29.17 15.17 -26.02
C LEU A 129 29.67 14.92 -24.60
N ALA A 130 28.98 15.49 -23.59
CA ALA A 130 29.19 15.13 -22.19
C ALA A 130 28.15 14.12 -21.71
N LEU A 131 28.57 13.08 -20.99
CA LEU A 131 27.68 12.08 -20.41
C LEU A 131 28.20 11.57 -19.06
N ALA A 132 27.31 11.07 -18.21
CA ALA A 132 27.65 10.55 -16.89
C ALA A 132 27.46 9.03 -16.83
N SER A 133 27.67 8.46 -15.65
CA SER A 133 27.32 7.08 -15.32
C SER A 133 25.80 6.85 -15.45
N ILE A 134 25.40 5.95 -16.35
CA ILE A 134 24.01 5.54 -16.53
C ILE A 134 23.72 4.28 -15.70
N SER A 135 22.56 4.27 -15.04
CA SER A 135 22.03 3.19 -14.19
C SER A 135 22.76 2.88 -12.87
N THR A 136 23.87 3.55 -12.53
CA THR A 136 24.66 3.27 -11.31
C THR A 136 24.01 3.72 -10.00
N GLY A 137 23.14 4.74 -10.05
CA GLY A 137 22.39 5.25 -8.89
C GLY A 137 21.19 4.37 -8.50
N ILE A 138 19.99 4.95 -8.48
CA ILE A 138 18.73 4.28 -8.04
C ILE A 138 18.44 2.98 -8.81
N TYR A 139 18.98 2.83 -10.02
CA TYR A 139 18.80 1.64 -10.87
C TYR A 139 19.78 0.50 -10.52
N GLY A 140 20.71 0.71 -9.57
CA GLY A 140 21.45 -0.34 -8.87
C GLY A 140 22.48 -1.12 -9.69
N TYR A 141 22.92 -0.58 -10.83
CA TYR A 141 23.89 -1.27 -11.68
C TYR A 141 25.29 -1.26 -11.04
N PRO A 142 25.97 -2.41 -10.87
CA PRO A 142 27.30 -2.46 -10.26
C PRO A 142 28.30 -1.54 -10.98
N LEU A 143 28.91 -0.61 -10.25
CA LEU A 143 29.70 0.49 -10.80
C LEU A 143 30.88 0.02 -11.68
N ASN A 144 31.59 -1.04 -11.27
CA ASN A 144 32.69 -1.62 -12.05
C ASN A 144 32.22 -2.21 -13.39
N ASP A 145 31.09 -2.93 -13.38
CA ASP A 145 30.52 -3.55 -14.58
C ASP A 145 29.97 -2.46 -15.52
N ALA A 146 29.25 -1.48 -14.96
CA ALA A 146 28.72 -0.33 -15.69
C ALA A 146 29.84 0.48 -16.37
N ALA A 147 30.93 0.77 -15.65
CA ALA A 147 32.08 1.49 -16.21
C ALA A 147 32.74 0.71 -17.35
N THR A 148 32.95 -0.60 -17.18
CA THR A 148 33.55 -1.47 -18.21
C THR A 148 32.66 -1.53 -19.47
N ILE A 149 31.35 -1.67 -19.30
CA ILE A 149 30.36 -1.66 -20.39
C ILE A 149 30.33 -0.30 -21.09
N ALA A 150 30.29 0.80 -20.33
CA ALA A 150 30.22 2.16 -20.85
C ALA A 150 31.44 2.50 -21.72
N ILE A 151 32.65 2.32 -21.17
CA ILE A 151 33.91 2.64 -21.85
C ILE A 151 34.07 1.81 -23.14
N SER A 152 33.87 0.49 -23.06
CA SER A 152 34.04 -0.38 -24.23
C SER A 152 32.97 -0.16 -25.32
N THR A 153 31.74 0.16 -24.93
CA THR A 153 30.66 0.48 -25.88
C THR A 153 30.89 1.84 -26.53
N VAL A 154 31.12 2.89 -25.73
CA VAL A 154 31.34 4.25 -26.25
C VAL A 154 32.55 4.28 -27.18
N ALA A 155 33.68 3.68 -26.82
CA ALA A 155 34.85 3.61 -27.70
C ALA A 155 34.54 2.93 -29.04
N ARG A 156 33.79 1.81 -29.03
CA ARG A 156 33.41 1.11 -30.26
C ARG A 156 32.54 1.97 -31.17
N GLU A 157 31.47 2.55 -30.65
CA GLU A 157 30.54 3.33 -31.48
C GLU A 157 31.15 4.68 -31.90
N LEU A 158 31.95 5.33 -31.04
CA LEU A 158 32.68 6.57 -31.35
C LEU A 158 33.76 6.36 -32.43
N SER A 159 34.36 5.16 -32.52
CA SER A 159 35.25 4.81 -33.62
C SER A 159 34.57 4.71 -34.99
N GLN A 160 33.23 4.58 -35.01
CA GLN A 160 32.40 4.46 -36.21
C GLN A 160 31.62 5.75 -36.53
N ALA A 161 31.61 6.72 -35.60
CA ALA A 161 30.94 8.01 -35.75
C ALA A 161 31.57 8.87 -36.86
N GLN A 162 30.74 9.65 -37.55
CA GLN A 162 31.18 10.51 -38.65
C GLN A 162 31.43 11.96 -38.23
N ASN A 163 30.57 12.49 -37.35
CA ASN A 163 30.51 13.89 -36.92
C ASN A 163 30.93 14.05 -35.44
N LEU A 164 30.49 13.13 -34.56
CA LEU A 164 30.88 13.12 -33.16
C LEU A 164 32.34 12.64 -33.03
N ASN A 165 33.22 13.51 -32.52
CA ASN A 165 34.63 13.19 -32.33
C ASN A 165 35.06 13.15 -30.86
N THR A 166 34.32 13.76 -29.93
CA THR A 166 34.74 13.84 -28.52
C THR A 166 33.63 13.37 -27.58
N VAL A 167 33.95 12.46 -26.67
CA VAL A 167 33.06 12.10 -25.55
C VAL A 167 33.75 12.34 -24.22
N ILE A 168 33.06 13.05 -23.33
CA ILE A 168 33.54 13.38 -21.98
C ILE A 168 32.63 12.70 -20.96
N PHE A 169 33.21 11.74 -20.23
CA PHE A 169 32.60 11.15 -19.05
C PHE A 169 32.76 12.12 -17.87
N ALA A 170 31.70 12.86 -17.55
CA ALA A 170 31.65 13.76 -16.42
C ALA A 170 31.14 13.02 -15.18
N MET A 171 32.04 12.75 -14.24
CA MET A 171 31.75 12.07 -12.98
C MET A 171 31.61 13.08 -11.85
N PHE A 172 30.53 12.98 -11.08
CA PHE A 172 30.21 13.92 -10.00
C PHE A 172 30.75 13.46 -8.64
N GLU A 173 30.89 12.16 -8.44
CA GLU A 173 31.49 11.57 -7.26
C GLU A 173 32.91 11.10 -7.54
N LYS A 174 33.82 11.33 -6.58
CA LYS A 174 35.20 10.83 -6.65
C LYS A 174 35.27 9.32 -6.86
N ARG A 175 34.36 8.56 -6.22
CA ARG A 175 34.27 7.09 -6.37
C ARG A 175 33.95 6.66 -7.81
N GLU A 176 33.04 7.36 -8.48
CA GLU A 176 32.72 7.08 -9.89
C GLU A 176 33.89 7.48 -10.80
N PHE A 177 34.51 8.64 -10.55
CA PHE A 177 35.72 9.07 -11.26
C PHE A 177 36.85 8.04 -11.18
N ASP A 178 37.18 7.56 -9.97
CA ASP A 178 38.26 6.59 -9.75
C ASP A 178 37.97 5.26 -10.49
N VAL A 179 36.73 4.76 -10.44
CA VAL A 179 36.34 3.50 -11.11
C VAL A 179 36.31 3.64 -12.64
N PHE A 180 35.72 4.72 -13.18
CA PHE A 180 35.72 4.94 -14.63
C PHE A 180 37.14 5.16 -15.17
N THR A 181 37.99 5.90 -14.45
CA THR A 181 39.40 6.13 -14.84
C THR A 181 40.15 4.80 -14.90
N LYS A 182 40.00 3.95 -13.87
CA LYS A 182 40.57 2.60 -13.86
C LYS A 182 40.07 1.73 -15.01
N ALA A 183 38.77 1.76 -15.33
CA ALA A 183 38.20 1.01 -16.44
C ALA A 183 38.73 1.50 -17.81
N TYR A 184 38.92 2.81 -17.97
CA TYR A 184 39.50 3.40 -19.19
C TYR A 184 40.98 3.07 -19.36
N GLU A 185 41.78 3.14 -18.30
CA GLU A 185 43.17 2.70 -18.36
C GLU A 185 43.29 1.21 -18.73
N GLN A 186 42.45 0.36 -18.14
CA GLN A 186 42.43 -1.07 -18.46
C GLN A 186 42.00 -1.32 -19.91
N TRP A 187 40.98 -0.61 -20.40
CA TRP A 187 40.56 -0.66 -21.79
C TRP A 187 41.68 -0.19 -22.72
N LYS A 188 42.33 0.95 -22.46
CA LYS A 188 43.42 1.49 -23.26
C LYS A 188 44.64 0.55 -23.32
N LYS A 189 45.04 -0.01 -22.17
CA LYS A 189 46.12 -1.03 -22.08
C LYS A 189 45.78 -2.32 -22.84
N LYS A 190 44.49 -2.61 -23.05
CA LYS A 190 44.03 -3.75 -23.87
C LYS A 190 43.99 -3.38 -25.34
N ASP A 191 43.43 -2.22 -25.70
CA ASP A 191 43.35 -1.71 -27.07
C ASP A 191 44.75 -1.53 -27.69
N GLU A 192 45.71 -0.98 -26.94
CA GLU A 192 47.12 -0.88 -27.35
C GLU A 192 47.77 -2.26 -27.57
N LYS A 193 47.40 -3.28 -26.78
CA LYS A 193 47.87 -4.66 -26.98
C LYS A 193 47.21 -5.33 -28.18
N ASP A 194 45.92 -5.13 -28.39
CA ASP A 194 45.17 -5.67 -29.52
C ASP A 194 45.60 -4.98 -30.84
N LEU A 195 45.92 -3.68 -30.81
CA LEU A 195 46.60 -2.95 -31.89
C LEU A 195 48.02 -3.47 -32.14
N ALA A 196 48.86 -3.65 -31.11
CA ALA A 196 50.21 -4.20 -31.27
C ALA A 196 50.20 -5.65 -31.81
N PHE A 197 49.20 -6.44 -31.41
CA PHE A 197 48.97 -7.80 -31.90
C PHE A 197 48.53 -7.80 -33.38
N ASN A 198 47.57 -6.94 -33.74
CA ASN A 198 47.12 -6.79 -35.13
C ASN A 198 48.21 -6.17 -36.04
N TYR A 199 49.04 -5.26 -35.53
CA TYR A 199 50.18 -4.68 -36.26
C TYR A 199 51.28 -5.72 -36.50
N LYS A 200 51.56 -6.59 -35.52
CA LYS A 200 52.41 -7.79 -35.73
C LYS A 200 51.81 -8.77 -36.75
N LYS A 201 50.48 -8.88 -36.81
CA LYS A 201 49.77 -9.77 -37.74
C LYS A 201 49.69 -9.22 -39.17
N MET A 202 49.64 -7.90 -39.34
CA MET A 202 49.66 -7.23 -40.65
C MET A 202 51.09 -7.10 -41.22
N ASN A 203 52.10 -6.83 -40.39
CA ASN A 203 53.49 -6.73 -40.82
C ASN A 203 54.25 -8.08 -40.80
N GLY A 204 53.52 -9.19 -40.67
CA GLY A 204 54.10 -10.55 -40.69
C GLY A 204 54.46 -11.09 -42.09
N ASN A 205 54.10 -10.37 -43.17
CA ASN A 205 54.32 -10.79 -44.56
C ASN A 205 55.08 -9.73 -45.38
N ALA A 206 56.29 -9.39 -44.94
CA ALA A 206 57.35 -8.83 -45.80
C ALA A 206 58.62 -9.66 -45.60
N PRO A 207 59.41 -9.95 -46.66
CA PRO A 207 60.43 -10.98 -46.59
C PRO A 207 61.62 -10.55 -45.73
N MET A 208 61.90 -11.33 -44.68
CA MET A 208 63.21 -11.30 -44.03
C MET A 208 64.23 -11.97 -44.96
N ILE A 209 65.31 -11.25 -45.26
CA ILE A 209 66.50 -11.85 -45.88
C ILE A 209 67.17 -12.77 -44.84
N ASP A 210 67.52 -13.95 -45.30
CA ASP A 210 68.06 -15.06 -44.51
C ASP A 210 69.44 -14.77 -43.92
N ILE A 211 69.60 -14.94 -42.59
CA ILE A 211 70.86 -15.33 -41.96
C ILE A 211 70.57 -16.34 -40.81
N THR A 212 70.52 -17.62 -41.17
CA THR A 212 71.01 -18.82 -40.42
C THR A 212 70.16 -19.55 -39.35
N ASN A 213 70.08 -20.87 -39.59
CA ASN A 213 70.16 -22.04 -38.68
C ASN A 213 68.97 -22.54 -37.83
N ASN A 214 68.50 -23.74 -38.24
CA ASN A 214 68.01 -24.90 -37.45
C ASN A 214 66.81 -24.72 -36.49
N GLY A 215 65.80 -25.60 -36.42
CA GLY A 215 65.48 -26.87 -37.13
C GLY A 215 64.38 -27.65 -36.38
N GLY A 216 63.66 -28.58 -37.06
CA GLY A 216 62.58 -29.43 -36.48
C GLY A 216 61.15 -28.88 -36.73
N GLU A 217 60.36 -29.47 -37.64
CA GLU A 217 59.46 -30.63 -37.48
C GLU A 217 58.24 -30.37 -36.56
N VAL A 218 57.04 -30.08 -37.11
CA VAL A 218 56.03 -30.97 -37.76
C VAL A 218 55.06 -31.61 -36.75
N ASN A 219 53.76 -31.22 -36.83
CA ASN A 219 52.67 -32.16 -37.11
C ASN A 219 51.33 -31.51 -37.47
N GLN A 220 50.54 -32.23 -38.27
CA GLN A 220 49.20 -31.85 -38.78
C GLN A 220 48.09 -32.55 -37.97
N SER A 221 46.83 -32.08 -38.04
CA SER A 221 45.67 -32.92 -38.49
C SER A 221 44.30 -32.21 -38.47
N TYR A 222 43.53 -32.41 -39.57
CA TYR A 222 42.06 -32.50 -39.78
C TYR A 222 41.04 -31.63 -38.99
N VAL A 223 40.00 -30.95 -39.53
CA VAL A 223 39.16 -30.97 -40.78
C VAL A 223 37.83 -31.76 -40.72
N GLN A 224 36.76 -31.20 -41.35
CA GLN A 224 35.36 -31.63 -41.59
C GLN A 224 34.32 -31.39 -40.46
N SER A 225 33.05 -31.01 -40.71
CA SER A 225 32.25 -30.66 -41.93
C SER A 225 31.18 -29.60 -41.57
N GLN A 226 30.73 -28.64 -42.42
CA GLN A 226 29.70 -28.74 -43.50
C GLN A 226 28.39 -29.48 -43.10
N ASN A 227 27.16 -29.09 -43.49
CA ASN A 227 26.65 -27.91 -44.24
C ASN A 227 25.10 -27.74 -44.13
N ASP A 228 24.63 -26.59 -44.65
CA ASP A 228 23.30 -26.31 -45.27
C ASP A 228 22.03 -26.20 -44.37
N SER A 229 20.91 -25.54 -44.77
CA SER A 229 20.58 -24.81 -46.03
C SER A 229 19.75 -23.51 -45.84
N GLN A 230 19.54 -22.81 -46.97
CA GLN A 230 18.62 -21.68 -47.25
C GLN A 230 17.20 -22.12 -47.70
N LEU A 231 16.20 -21.21 -47.69
CA LEU A 231 15.58 -20.64 -48.92
C LEU A 231 14.70 -19.39 -48.66
N SER A 232 14.22 -18.74 -49.73
CA SER A 232 13.68 -17.36 -49.80
C SER A 232 12.33 -17.24 -50.53
N THR A 233 11.65 -16.06 -50.43
CA THR A 233 10.76 -15.34 -51.42
C THR A 233 9.68 -14.46 -50.71
N ILE A 234 8.84 -13.63 -51.35
CA ILE A 234 9.04 -12.37 -52.13
C ILE A 234 7.64 -11.74 -52.44
N HIS A 235 7.51 -10.40 -52.59
CA HIS A 235 6.33 -9.62 -53.10
C HIS A 235 4.98 -9.73 -52.29
N GLU A 236 3.96 -8.86 -52.38
CA GLU A 236 3.68 -7.56 -53.05
C GLU A 236 2.47 -6.83 -52.36
N GLY A 237 2.14 -5.59 -52.74
CA GLY A 237 0.76 -5.07 -52.55
C GLY A 237 0.57 -3.56 -52.32
N GLU A 238 0.38 -2.78 -53.39
CA GLU A 238 -0.18 -1.41 -53.33
C GLU A 238 -1.72 -1.41 -53.35
N ARG A 239 -2.33 -0.38 -52.75
CA ARG A 239 -3.51 0.37 -53.27
C ARG A 239 -3.84 1.54 -52.34
N GLY A 240 -4.17 2.70 -52.90
CA GLY A 240 -4.78 3.83 -52.17
C GLY A 240 -6.20 4.10 -52.63
N ASP A 241 -6.90 5.05 -52.00
CA ASP A 241 -7.72 6.03 -52.73
C ASP A 241 -8.07 7.28 -51.88
N LYS A 242 -8.64 8.29 -52.54
CA LYS A 242 -9.01 9.62 -52.05
C LYS A 242 -10.42 9.64 -51.44
N SER A 243 -10.74 10.62 -50.59
CA SER A 243 -11.81 11.63 -50.86
C SER A 243 -12.17 12.57 -49.70
N HIS A 244 -12.44 13.83 -50.07
CA HIS A 244 -13.33 14.87 -49.52
C HIS A 244 -14.07 14.61 -48.18
N LEU A 245 -14.19 15.60 -47.26
CA LEU A 245 -15.07 16.75 -47.47
C LEU A 245 -14.73 18.00 -46.62
N SER A 246 -15.07 19.18 -47.17
CA SER A 246 -14.95 20.50 -46.53
C SER A 246 -16.29 21.01 -46.00
N ARG A 247 -16.30 21.81 -44.91
CA ARG A 247 -17.32 22.84 -44.69
C ARG A 247 -16.80 24.04 -43.87
N THR A 248 -16.99 25.22 -44.45
CA THR A 248 -16.96 26.57 -43.84
C THR A 248 -18.16 26.74 -42.89
N SER A 249 -18.34 27.75 -42.02
CA SER A 249 -17.72 29.08 -41.77
C SER A 249 -17.83 29.37 -40.23
N SER A 250 -17.63 30.55 -39.63
CA SER A 250 -17.46 31.96 -40.06
C SER A 250 -16.59 32.74 -39.05
N ALA A 251 -16.75 34.08 -38.96
CA ALA A 251 -15.94 34.99 -38.13
C ALA A 251 -16.70 35.57 -36.91
N SER A 252 -15.94 35.91 -35.86
CA SER A 252 -16.14 37.16 -35.11
C SER A 252 -14.81 37.61 -34.45
N THR A 253 -14.31 38.77 -34.86
CA THR A 253 -13.10 39.40 -34.31
C THR A 253 -13.43 40.25 -33.08
N GLY A 254 -12.76 40.01 -31.96
CA GLY A 254 -12.83 40.85 -30.76
C GLY A 254 -11.45 41.28 -30.29
N SER A 255 -10.99 42.44 -30.75
CA SER A 255 -9.77 43.08 -30.22
C SER A 255 -10.10 43.91 -28.98
N MET A 256 -9.30 43.82 -27.91
CA MET A 256 -9.36 44.81 -26.83
C MET A 256 -7.98 45.42 -26.59
N ARG A 257 -7.95 46.77 -26.57
CA ARG A 257 -6.74 47.58 -26.43
C ARG A 257 -6.27 47.64 -24.99
N VAL A 258 -4.95 47.74 -24.82
CA VAL A 258 -4.33 48.24 -23.58
C VAL A 258 -4.61 49.75 -23.48
N ILE A 259 -5.05 50.20 -22.31
CA ILE A 259 -5.10 51.63 -21.95
C ILE A 259 -4.23 51.80 -20.71
N TYR A 260 -3.23 52.68 -20.80
CA TYR A 260 -2.55 53.24 -19.65
C TYR A 260 -3.29 54.49 -19.21
N GLU A 261 -3.54 54.64 -17.91
CA GLU A 261 -4.02 55.89 -17.32
C GLU A 261 -3.01 56.42 -16.32
N LYS A 262 -2.95 57.76 -16.20
CA LYS A 262 -1.85 58.54 -15.62
C LYS A 262 -2.45 59.52 -14.62
N GLN A 263 -1.86 59.67 -13.43
CA GLN A 263 -2.21 60.74 -12.49
C GLN A 263 -0.97 61.58 -12.10
N PRO A 264 -1.17 62.87 -11.70
CA PRO A 264 -0.09 63.87 -11.64
C PRO A 264 0.36 64.25 -10.21
N ASP A 265 1.26 65.24 -10.16
CA ASP A 265 2.14 65.66 -9.05
C ASP A 265 1.53 66.43 -7.86
N GLY A 266 2.34 66.55 -6.78
CA GLY A 266 2.29 67.61 -5.75
C GLY A 266 1.66 67.19 -4.40
N ASP A 267 2.16 67.60 -3.23
CA ASP A 267 3.40 68.34 -2.87
C ASP A 267 3.73 68.08 -1.37
N LYS A 268 4.84 68.61 -0.85
CA LYS A 268 5.37 68.37 0.51
C LYS A 268 4.54 68.98 1.65
N ASN A 269 4.58 68.39 2.86
CA ASN A 269 4.89 69.12 4.12
C ASN A 269 5.10 68.20 5.34
N GLU A 270 5.65 68.79 6.41
CA GLU A 270 6.30 68.14 7.57
C GLU A 270 5.50 68.13 8.89
N ILE A 271 5.82 67.15 9.76
CA ILE A 271 5.88 67.18 11.25
C ILE A 271 4.61 67.59 12.07
N THR A 272 4.20 66.77 13.06
CA THR A 272 4.32 67.01 14.55
C THR A 272 3.46 66.02 15.37
N PHE A 273 3.93 65.60 16.55
CA PHE A 273 3.17 64.85 17.58
C PHE A 273 2.42 65.77 18.57
N VAL A 274 1.19 65.40 18.98
CA VAL A 274 0.55 65.93 20.22
C VAL A 274 -0.38 64.87 20.87
N SER A 275 -0.15 64.60 22.17
CA SER A 275 -1.15 64.14 23.16
C SER A 275 -1.42 65.34 24.08
N PRO A 276 -2.63 65.56 24.70
CA PRO A 276 -3.15 64.80 25.86
C PRO A 276 -4.73 64.85 25.89
N PRO A 277 -5.53 64.82 27.01
CA PRO A 277 -5.21 64.68 28.44
C PRO A 277 -6.07 63.72 29.30
N SER A 278 -5.66 63.66 30.57
CA SER A 278 -6.13 62.86 31.71
C SER A 278 -7.25 63.51 32.55
N ALA A 279 -7.96 62.70 33.36
CA ALA A 279 -8.60 63.14 34.61
C ALA A 279 -8.52 62.04 35.70
N HIS A 280 -8.51 62.45 36.98
CA HIS A 280 -8.18 61.63 38.16
C HIS A 280 -9.36 61.50 39.16
N SER A 281 -9.18 60.68 40.22
CA SER A 281 -9.99 60.59 41.47
C SER A 281 -11.33 59.81 41.36
N SER A 282 -11.88 59.14 42.39
CA SER A 282 -11.52 58.96 43.82
C SER A 282 -12.13 57.67 44.44
N ASN A 283 -11.72 57.33 45.68
CA ASN A 283 -12.13 56.15 46.48
C ASN A 283 -13.64 56.09 46.85
N HIS A 284 -14.24 54.88 46.97
CA HIS A 284 -14.57 54.20 48.25
C HIS A 284 -15.57 53.02 48.12
N SER A 285 -15.44 52.10 49.07
CA SER A 285 -16.24 50.92 49.44
C SER A 285 -17.75 51.11 49.66
N HIS A 286 -18.59 50.18 49.15
CA HIS A 286 -19.38 49.24 49.99
C HIS A 286 -20.23 48.23 49.17
N GLN A 287 -20.51 47.07 49.76
CA GLN A 287 -21.49 46.08 49.28
C GLN A 287 -22.94 46.52 49.57
N GLN A 288 -23.90 46.28 48.66
CA GLN A 288 -25.06 45.37 48.87
C GLN A 288 -26.08 45.40 47.70
N HIS A 289 -26.93 44.37 47.65
CA HIS A 289 -27.82 44.02 46.53
C HIS A 289 -28.96 45.01 46.20
N ARG A 290 -29.28 45.14 44.90
CA ARG A 290 -30.67 45.13 44.41
C ARG A 290 -30.79 44.63 42.96
N ARG A 291 -32.03 44.33 42.54
CA ARG A 291 -32.38 43.53 41.35
C ARG A 291 -32.42 44.34 40.04
N SER A 292 -31.95 43.71 38.97
CA SER A 292 -32.42 43.76 37.57
C SER A 292 -33.01 45.07 36.99
N THR A 293 -32.25 45.68 36.08
CA THR A 293 -32.78 46.24 34.82
C THR A 293 -32.11 45.52 33.64
N GLY A 294 -32.81 45.40 32.52
CA GLY A 294 -32.49 44.41 31.48
C GLY A 294 -31.38 44.82 30.51
N ILE A 295 -30.55 43.84 30.13
CA ILE A 295 -29.64 43.91 28.97
C ILE A 295 -30.24 43.03 27.86
N GLY A 296 -30.19 43.51 26.61
CA GLY A 296 -30.88 42.91 25.47
C GLY A 296 -30.36 41.50 25.08
N PRO A 297 -31.15 40.72 24.33
CA PRO A 297 -30.89 39.30 24.07
C PRO A 297 -29.62 39.01 23.22
N ASN A 298 -29.03 40.01 22.56
CA ASN A 298 -27.86 39.81 21.69
C ASN A 298 -26.49 39.96 22.40
N GLU A 299 -26.39 40.67 23.52
CA GLU A 299 -25.08 40.87 24.19
C GLU A 299 -24.68 39.67 25.08
N ARG A 300 -25.65 38.91 25.59
CA ARG A 300 -25.39 37.64 26.30
C ARG A 300 -24.85 36.53 25.41
N LEU A 301 -24.93 36.65 24.08
CA LEU A 301 -24.37 35.68 23.13
C LEU A 301 -22.93 35.98 22.74
N LEU A 302 -22.51 37.26 22.82
CA LEU A 302 -21.13 37.68 22.58
C LEU A 302 -20.26 37.64 23.85
N SER A 303 -20.83 37.70 25.06
CA SER A 303 -20.09 37.38 26.30
C SER A 303 -19.99 35.88 26.60
N ILE A 304 -20.49 35.01 25.71
CA ILE A 304 -20.22 33.56 25.67
C ILE A 304 -19.06 33.24 24.70
N ILE A 305 -18.49 34.29 24.09
CA ILE A 305 -17.26 34.31 23.30
C ILE A 305 -16.26 35.15 24.14
N ASP A 306 -15.42 34.60 25.02
CA ASP A 306 -14.67 33.36 24.88
C ASP A 306 -14.29 32.77 26.27
N PRO A 307 -14.86 31.63 26.71
CA PRO A 307 -14.43 30.92 27.91
C PRO A 307 -13.23 29.98 27.66
N MET A 308 -12.49 30.15 26.57
CA MET A 308 -11.46 29.21 26.08
C MET A 308 -10.14 29.85 25.64
N SER A 309 -9.81 31.02 26.21
CA SER A 309 -8.50 31.69 26.09
C SER A 309 -7.30 30.92 26.71
N ASP A 310 -7.38 29.60 26.91
CA ASP A 310 -6.37 28.82 27.64
C ASP A 310 -6.22 27.35 27.15
N ARG A 311 -6.41 27.10 25.84
CA ARG A 311 -6.20 25.78 25.22
C ARG A 311 -4.72 25.54 24.86
N VAL A 312 -3.91 25.28 25.88
CA VAL A 312 -2.46 25.07 25.75
C VAL A 312 -2.14 23.66 25.24
N SER A 313 -1.10 23.54 24.39
CA SER A 313 -0.60 22.29 23.81
C SER A 313 -0.45 21.12 24.80
N THR A 314 -0.79 19.91 24.36
CA THR A 314 -0.66 18.69 25.16
C THR A 314 0.82 18.32 25.34
N ILE A 315 1.19 18.00 26.57
CA ILE A 315 2.54 17.56 26.96
C ILE A 315 2.48 16.07 27.32
N LEU A 316 3.46 15.30 26.85
CA LEU A 316 3.57 13.87 27.10
C LEU A 316 5.00 13.56 27.57
N VAL A 317 5.12 12.99 28.78
CA VAL A 317 6.37 12.75 29.50
C VAL A 317 6.49 11.26 29.80
N TRP A 318 7.69 10.69 29.71
CA TRP A 318 7.97 9.32 30.12
C TRP A 318 9.32 9.22 30.82
N GLN A 319 9.44 8.31 31.78
CA GLN A 319 10.67 8.09 32.54
C GLN A 319 10.93 6.59 32.75
N ASN A 320 12.20 6.20 32.59
CA ASN A 320 12.71 4.84 32.77
C ASN A 320 11.93 3.78 31.97
N LEU A 321 11.51 4.13 30.75
CA LEU A 321 10.65 3.30 29.92
C LEU A 321 11.45 2.13 29.31
N ILE A 322 11.13 0.91 29.72
CA ILE A 322 11.69 -0.33 29.19
C ILE A 322 10.55 -1.10 28.51
N VAL A 323 10.79 -1.57 27.28
CA VAL A 323 9.80 -2.31 26.51
C VAL A 323 10.40 -3.64 26.07
N SER A 324 9.77 -4.74 26.45
CA SER A 324 10.27 -6.10 26.19
C SER A 324 9.21 -6.95 25.51
N SER A 325 9.55 -7.60 24.39
CA SER A 325 8.67 -8.54 23.70
C SER A 325 9.00 -9.98 24.11
N ARG A 326 7.98 -10.78 24.47
CA ARG A 326 8.12 -12.23 24.66
C ARG A 326 8.21 -12.93 23.31
N GLN A 327 9.30 -13.64 23.05
CA GLN A 327 9.45 -14.49 21.87
C GLN A 327 9.01 -15.93 22.19
N ASP A 328 7.71 -16.19 22.02
CA ASP A 328 7.17 -17.55 22.07
C ASP A 328 7.23 -18.20 20.68
N ASP A 329 8.39 -18.77 20.34
CA ASP A 329 8.49 -19.68 19.20
C ASP A 329 7.59 -20.90 19.43
N LYS A 330 6.86 -21.34 18.39
CA LYS A 330 6.10 -22.60 18.42
C LYS A 330 6.97 -23.79 18.84
N MET A 331 8.24 -23.79 18.48
CA MET A 331 9.20 -24.84 18.81
C MET A 331 9.66 -24.78 20.28
N GLN A 332 9.65 -23.59 20.91
CA GLN A 332 9.88 -23.44 22.34
C GLN A 332 8.65 -23.86 23.17
N PHE A 333 7.43 -23.66 22.67
CA PHE A 333 6.20 -24.15 23.32
C PHE A 333 6.23 -25.68 23.50
N PHE A 334 6.56 -26.44 22.46
CA PHE A 334 6.71 -27.90 22.60
C PHE A 334 7.87 -28.30 23.52
N ARG A 335 8.99 -27.56 23.53
CA ARG A 335 10.09 -27.78 24.51
C ARG A 335 9.68 -27.52 25.96
N ARG A 336 8.76 -26.59 26.24
CA ARG A 336 8.20 -26.35 27.60
C ARG A 336 7.33 -27.50 28.10
N LEU A 337 6.67 -28.24 27.21
CA LEU A 337 5.95 -29.47 27.60
C LEU A 337 6.92 -30.60 28.02
N THR A 338 8.20 -30.54 27.61
CA THR A 338 9.22 -31.56 27.91
C THR A 338 10.27 -31.13 28.93
N SER A 339 10.38 -29.84 29.29
CA SER A 339 11.39 -29.33 30.23
C SER A 339 10.80 -28.26 31.16
N LYS A 340 10.96 -28.45 32.47
CA LYS A 340 10.35 -27.58 33.50
C LYS A 340 11.02 -26.20 33.64
N ASP A 341 12.25 -26.03 33.16
CA ASP A 341 13.08 -24.86 33.46
C ASP A 341 13.26 -23.87 32.28
N ALA A 342 12.54 -24.05 31.18
CA ALA A 342 12.68 -23.22 29.98
C ALA A 342 11.94 -21.86 30.09
N GLN A 343 12.57 -20.90 30.78
CA GLN A 343 12.13 -19.49 30.85
C GLN A 343 11.91 -18.88 29.44
N PRO A 344 10.87 -18.02 29.24
CA PRO A 344 10.62 -17.41 27.95
C PRO A 344 11.72 -16.40 27.59
N LYS A 345 12.32 -16.54 26.39
CA LYS A 345 13.25 -15.53 25.88
C LYS A 345 12.51 -14.20 25.65
N THR A 346 12.88 -13.19 26.41
CA THR A 346 12.42 -11.82 26.23
C THR A 346 13.45 -11.04 25.41
N LYS A 347 13.00 -10.38 24.34
CA LYS A 347 13.82 -9.42 23.59
C LYS A 347 13.46 -8.02 24.04
N ARG A 348 14.42 -7.30 24.64
CA ARG A 348 14.29 -5.87 24.90
C ARG A 348 14.27 -5.11 23.56
N LEU A 349 13.36 -4.14 23.46
CA LEU A 349 13.11 -3.31 22.29
C LEU A 349 13.38 -1.84 22.58
N LEU A 350 13.12 -1.38 23.80
CA LEU A 350 13.53 -0.07 24.33
C LEU A 350 14.26 -0.26 25.66
N HIS A 351 15.29 0.56 25.87
CA HIS A 351 16.27 0.38 26.95
C HIS A 351 16.34 1.63 27.82
N ASN A 352 15.49 1.68 28.85
CA ASN A 352 15.43 2.72 29.88
C ASN A 352 15.31 4.15 29.31
N VAL A 353 14.48 4.33 28.29
CA VAL A 353 14.35 5.62 27.62
C VAL A 353 13.50 6.58 28.44
N SER A 354 13.88 7.85 28.49
CA SER A 354 13.18 8.90 29.24
C SER A 354 13.15 10.18 28.41
N GLY A 355 12.08 10.98 28.49
CA GLY A 355 11.94 12.20 27.70
C GLY A 355 10.58 12.88 27.83
N ALA A 356 10.44 14.03 27.16
CA ALA A 356 9.17 14.75 27.04
C ALA A 356 8.94 15.30 25.63
N ILE A 357 7.68 15.24 25.18
CA ILE A 357 7.14 15.85 23.97
C ILE A 357 6.21 16.99 24.39
N THR A 358 6.44 18.18 23.86
CA THR A 358 5.65 19.40 24.09
C THR A 358 4.91 19.81 22.80
N GLY A 359 4.25 20.97 22.78
CA GLY A 359 3.58 21.46 21.57
C GLY A 359 4.49 21.64 20.36
N GLY A 360 3.90 21.63 19.16
CA GLY A 360 4.60 21.73 17.88
C GLY A 360 4.65 20.41 17.11
N LEU A 361 5.48 20.39 16.07
CA LEU A 361 5.69 19.26 15.16
C LEU A 361 7.02 18.53 15.50
N TRP A 362 6.90 17.30 15.98
CA TRP A 362 8.00 16.44 16.41
C TRP A 362 8.30 15.32 15.40
N ALA A 363 9.58 15.09 15.11
CA ALA A 363 10.04 13.92 14.36
C ALA A 363 10.77 12.90 15.26
N VAL A 364 10.35 11.65 15.21
CA VAL A 364 11.04 10.49 15.77
C VAL A 364 11.86 9.84 14.64
N MET A 365 13.17 10.01 14.69
CA MET A 365 14.11 9.58 13.66
C MET A 365 15.05 8.49 14.19
N GLY A 366 15.73 7.79 13.29
CA GLY A 366 16.72 6.76 13.61
C GLY A 366 16.77 5.64 12.57
N PRO A 367 17.77 4.74 12.64
CA PRO A 367 17.94 3.65 11.67
C PRO A 367 16.76 2.67 11.64
N SER A 368 16.73 1.81 10.63
CA SER A 368 15.79 0.69 10.58
C SER A 368 15.99 -0.23 11.79
N GLY A 369 14.91 -0.59 12.48
CA GLY A 369 14.98 -1.40 13.70
C GLY A 369 15.40 -0.67 14.98
N SER A 370 15.62 0.66 14.96
CA SER A 370 16.06 1.41 16.15
C SER A 370 15.01 1.61 17.26
N GLY A 371 13.78 1.14 17.06
CA GLY A 371 12.69 1.25 18.04
C GLY A 371 11.69 2.38 17.79
N LYS A 372 11.77 3.15 16.69
CA LYS A 372 10.85 4.27 16.36
C LYS A 372 9.37 3.94 16.56
N SER A 373 8.84 2.99 15.79
CA SER A 373 7.44 2.57 15.87
C SER A 373 7.13 1.86 17.19
N THR A 374 8.12 1.25 17.85
CA THR A 374 7.95 0.71 19.21
C THR A 374 7.68 1.84 20.20
N LEU A 375 8.51 2.88 20.24
CA LEU A 375 8.29 4.06 21.10
C LEU A 375 6.94 4.71 20.78
N LEU A 376 6.64 4.97 19.51
CA LEU A 376 5.39 5.59 19.08
C LEU A 376 4.16 4.76 19.51
N ASN A 377 4.22 3.42 19.39
CA ASN A 377 3.14 2.54 19.85
C ASN A 377 3.06 2.42 21.38
N THR A 378 4.18 2.53 22.11
CA THR A 378 4.19 2.54 23.59
C THR A 378 3.51 3.80 24.12
N LEU A 379 3.92 4.97 23.65
CA LEU A 379 3.35 6.27 24.03
C LEU A 379 1.88 6.39 23.58
N ALA A 380 1.49 5.69 22.51
CA ALA A 380 0.09 5.58 22.08
C ALA A 380 -0.74 4.51 22.83
N CYS A 381 -0.15 3.77 23.79
CA CYS A 381 -0.76 2.61 24.45
C CYS A 381 -1.29 1.51 23.49
N ARG A 382 -0.63 1.32 22.34
CA ARG A 382 -1.05 0.42 21.23
C ARG A 382 -0.24 -0.87 21.10
N LEU A 383 0.53 -1.25 22.11
CA LEU A 383 1.39 -2.44 22.07
C LEU A 383 0.63 -3.77 22.07
N ASP A 384 1.29 -4.81 21.59
CA ASP A 384 0.80 -6.18 21.56
C ASP A 384 0.74 -6.82 22.96
N VAL A 385 -0.12 -7.83 23.12
CA VAL A 385 -0.33 -8.53 24.40
C VAL A 385 0.93 -9.24 24.91
N ASN A 386 1.86 -9.56 24.00
CA ASN A 386 3.12 -10.23 24.32
C ASN A 386 4.22 -9.23 24.74
N THR A 387 3.90 -7.93 24.82
CA THR A 387 4.83 -6.87 25.20
C THR A 387 4.64 -6.49 26.67
N ILE A 388 5.74 -6.44 27.41
CA ILE A 388 5.82 -5.88 28.77
C ILE A 388 6.34 -4.45 28.65
N VAL A 389 5.70 -3.53 29.38
CA VAL A 389 6.16 -2.14 29.57
C VAL A 389 6.46 -1.94 31.05
N GLU A 390 7.65 -1.44 31.33
CA GLU A 390 8.09 -0.98 32.64
C GLU A 390 8.46 0.51 32.53
N GLY A 391 8.41 1.25 33.63
CA GLY A 391 8.60 2.71 33.66
C GLY A 391 7.28 3.48 33.80
N GLU A 392 7.37 4.81 33.86
CA GLU A 392 6.23 5.71 34.07
C GLU A 392 5.95 6.55 32.82
N MET A 393 4.68 6.71 32.47
CA MET A 393 4.22 7.58 31.39
C MET A 393 3.12 8.50 31.90
N ARG A 394 3.26 9.80 31.61
CA ARG A 394 2.31 10.84 32.01
C ARG A 394 1.94 11.75 30.85
N LEU A 395 0.70 12.20 30.87
CA LEU A 395 0.12 13.14 29.93
C LEU A 395 -0.40 14.33 30.73
N ASN A 396 0.09 15.54 30.41
CA ASN A 396 -0.21 16.75 31.17
C ASN A 396 -0.06 16.52 32.69
N GLY A 397 1.09 15.96 33.09
CA GLY A 397 1.44 15.70 34.49
C GLY A 397 0.75 14.52 35.18
N ALA A 398 -0.11 13.75 34.51
CA ALA A 398 -0.88 12.67 35.12
C ALA A 398 -0.75 11.32 34.39
N PRO A 399 -0.83 10.17 35.09
CA PRO A 399 -0.91 8.87 34.43
C PRO A 399 -2.21 8.76 33.61
N TYR A 400 -2.07 8.20 32.42
CA TYR A 400 -3.15 8.02 31.44
C TYR A 400 -3.27 6.56 31.02
N ASP A 401 -4.45 6.16 30.59
CA ASP A 401 -4.69 4.82 30.05
C ASP A 401 -5.08 4.84 28.56
N ASN A 402 -5.25 3.65 28.00
CA ASN A 402 -5.64 3.46 26.61
C ASN A 402 -7.11 3.90 26.32
N ALA A 403 -7.94 4.12 27.35
CA ALA A 403 -9.32 4.59 27.19
C ALA A 403 -9.41 6.12 27.17
N GLU A 404 -8.61 6.80 27.99
CA GLU A 404 -8.37 8.25 27.99
C GLU A 404 -7.72 8.66 26.66
N LEU A 405 -6.59 8.04 26.30
CA LEU A 405 -5.80 8.45 25.13
C LEU A 405 -6.59 8.35 23.81
N LYS A 406 -7.41 7.32 23.61
CA LYS A 406 -8.25 7.16 22.40
C LYS A 406 -9.29 8.26 22.19
N ARG A 407 -9.65 9.00 23.24
CA ARG A 407 -10.62 10.11 23.15
C ARG A 407 -9.97 11.41 22.71
N ILE A 408 -8.69 11.58 23.03
CA ILE A 408 -7.98 12.86 22.92
C ILE A 408 -6.90 12.87 21.83
N ALA A 409 -6.41 11.68 21.45
CA ALA A 409 -5.36 11.50 20.48
C ALA A 409 -5.87 10.85 19.18
N GLY A 410 -5.32 11.32 18.05
CA GLY A 410 -5.40 10.64 16.76
C GLY A 410 -4.19 9.74 16.56
N TYR A 411 -4.36 8.64 15.82
CA TYR A 411 -3.23 7.79 15.40
C TYR A 411 -3.39 7.38 13.94
N VAL A 412 -2.45 7.81 13.09
CA VAL A 412 -2.29 7.38 11.70
C VAL A 412 -1.22 6.28 11.65
N MET A 413 -1.55 5.13 11.10
CA MET A 413 -0.61 4.01 10.97
C MET A 413 0.17 4.07 9.65
N GLN A 414 1.26 3.31 9.58
CA GLN A 414 2.08 3.14 8.37
C GLN A 414 1.25 2.66 7.16
N ASP A 415 0.52 1.56 7.31
CA ASP A 415 -0.41 1.08 6.28
C ASP A 415 -1.64 1.98 6.12
N ASP A 416 -2.15 2.14 4.91
CA ASP A 416 -3.39 2.89 4.62
C ASP A 416 -4.58 1.95 4.36
N LEU A 417 -5.01 1.26 5.42
CA LEU A 417 -6.21 0.42 5.41
C LEU A 417 -7.47 1.29 5.43
N LEU A 418 -8.18 1.32 4.30
CA LEU A 418 -9.41 2.08 4.05
C LEU A 418 -10.40 1.25 3.23
N SER A 419 -11.69 1.58 3.30
CA SER A 419 -12.69 0.95 2.43
C SER A 419 -12.61 1.51 1.00
N GLY A 420 -12.06 0.72 0.09
CA GLY A 420 -11.85 1.12 -1.31
C GLY A 420 -13.11 1.26 -2.17
N TYR A 421 -14.31 1.00 -1.62
CA TYR A 421 -15.60 1.14 -2.30
C TYR A 421 -16.36 2.42 -1.92
N LEU A 422 -15.92 3.15 -0.91
CA LEU A 422 -16.51 4.41 -0.48
C LEU A 422 -15.80 5.61 -1.13
N THR A 423 -16.48 6.75 -1.17
CA THR A 423 -15.83 8.03 -1.53
C THR A 423 -15.08 8.63 -0.34
N ILE A 424 -14.23 9.63 -0.61
CA ILE A 424 -13.61 10.45 0.45
C ILE A 424 -14.68 11.00 1.41
N GLU A 425 -15.72 11.67 0.89
CA GLU A 425 -16.78 12.27 1.70
C GLU A 425 -17.55 11.23 2.53
N GLU A 426 -17.93 10.10 1.94
CA GLU A 426 -18.66 9.05 2.65
C GLU A 426 -17.82 8.44 3.77
N THR A 427 -16.54 8.21 3.51
CA THR A 427 -15.59 7.69 4.50
C THR A 427 -15.51 8.64 5.70
N LEU A 428 -15.42 9.94 5.44
CA LEU A 428 -15.41 10.96 6.50
C LEU A 428 -16.77 11.08 7.20
N MET A 429 -17.89 11.05 6.49
CA MET A 429 -19.23 11.14 7.09
C MET A 429 -19.57 9.93 7.95
N PHE A 430 -19.24 8.70 7.53
CA PHE A 430 -19.39 7.51 8.39
C PHE A 430 -18.46 7.58 9.60
N THR A 431 -17.23 8.07 9.44
CA THR A 431 -16.30 8.28 10.56
C THR A 431 -16.82 9.35 11.53
N ALA A 432 -17.36 10.44 11.02
CA ALA A 432 -17.97 11.52 11.79
C ALA A 432 -19.21 11.05 12.56
N GLU A 433 -20.11 10.28 11.94
CA GLU A 433 -21.28 9.70 12.62
C GLU A 433 -20.92 8.70 13.73
N LEU A 434 -19.77 8.02 13.62
CA LEU A 434 -19.30 7.05 14.62
C LEU A 434 -18.43 7.68 15.73
N ARG A 435 -17.61 8.68 15.42
CA ARG A 435 -16.63 9.27 16.34
C ARG A 435 -17.03 10.62 16.94
N LEU A 436 -17.88 11.41 16.27
CA LEU A 436 -18.35 12.68 16.82
C LEU A 436 -19.46 12.47 17.87
N PRO A 437 -19.64 13.44 18.78
CA PRO A 437 -20.65 13.37 19.83
C PRO A 437 -22.07 13.19 19.30
N ARG A 438 -22.95 12.56 20.11
CA ARG A 438 -24.39 12.49 19.81
C ARG A 438 -25.06 13.86 19.71
N THR A 439 -24.55 14.85 20.44
CA THR A 439 -25.08 16.22 20.49
C THR A 439 -24.95 16.98 19.16
N PHE A 440 -24.06 16.55 18.26
CA PHE A 440 -23.92 17.19 16.95
C PHE A 440 -25.14 16.87 16.08
N SER A 441 -25.67 17.89 15.40
CA SER A 441 -26.64 17.70 14.31
C SER A 441 -25.93 17.11 13.07
N ASN A 442 -26.70 16.53 12.12
CA ASN A 442 -26.10 16.05 10.87
C ASN A 442 -25.50 17.19 10.03
N LEU A 443 -26.07 18.39 10.13
CA LEU A 443 -25.54 19.59 9.49
C LEU A 443 -24.17 19.97 10.08
N GLN A 444 -24.03 19.97 11.42
CA GLN A 444 -22.74 20.20 12.08
C GLN A 444 -21.71 19.10 11.78
N ARG A 445 -22.13 17.85 11.58
CA ARG A 445 -21.23 16.77 11.09
C ARG A 445 -20.74 17.06 9.67
N GLN A 446 -21.64 17.47 8.77
CA GLN A 446 -21.29 17.82 7.39
C GLN A 446 -20.37 19.05 7.33
N GLU A 447 -20.64 20.09 8.12
CA GLU A 447 -19.76 21.25 8.28
C GLU A 447 -18.37 20.84 8.76
N ARG A 448 -18.28 19.97 9.78
CA ARG A 448 -16.98 19.47 10.28
C ARG A 448 -16.24 18.63 9.23
N VAL A 449 -16.94 17.89 8.38
CA VAL A 449 -16.34 17.16 7.24
C VAL A 449 -15.85 18.15 6.18
N ASN A 450 -16.61 19.21 5.87
CA ASN A 450 -16.18 20.26 4.95
C ASN A 450 -14.90 20.95 5.47
N GLU A 451 -14.87 21.39 6.73
CA GLU A 451 -13.68 21.98 7.38
C GLU A 451 -12.43 21.10 7.18
N VAL A 452 -12.54 19.79 7.46
CA VAL A 452 -11.41 18.86 7.38
C VAL A 452 -10.98 18.55 5.94
N LEU A 453 -11.90 18.61 4.97
CA LEU A 453 -11.58 18.47 3.55
C LEU A 453 -10.80 19.68 3.03
N ASP A 454 -11.17 20.88 3.46
CA ASP A 454 -10.49 22.13 3.11
C ASP A 454 -9.12 22.23 3.82
N ASP A 455 -9.06 21.90 5.12
CA ASP A 455 -7.81 21.87 5.93
C ASP A 455 -6.72 20.96 5.33
N LEU A 456 -7.09 19.92 4.58
CA LEU A 456 -6.18 18.94 3.97
C LEU A 456 -6.06 19.03 2.43
N GLY A 457 -6.78 19.96 1.79
CA GLY A 457 -6.80 20.08 0.33
C GLY A 457 -7.34 18.83 -0.38
N LEU A 458 -8.43 18.25 0.15
CA LEU A 458 -9.13 17.08 -0.42
C LEU A 458 -10.47 17.43 -1.08
N THR A 459 -10.85 18.71 -1.10
CA THR A 459 -12.17 19.14 -1.60
C THR A 459 -12.38 18.89 -3.09
N HIS A 460 -11.34 18.86 -3.93
CA HIS A 460 -11.44 18.48 -5.35
C HIS A 460 -11.78 16.99 -5.53
N ALA A 461 -11.22 16.11 -4.71
CA ALA A 461 -11.40 14.66 -4.76
C ALA A 461 -12.57 14.16 -3.88
N ARG A 462 -13.39 15.06 -3.34
CA ARG A 462 -14.46 14.77 -2.35
C ARG A 462 -15.35 13.58 -2.73
N HIS A 463 -15.76 13.52 -4.00
CA HIS A 463 -16.66 12.48 -4.51
C HIS A 463 -15.92 11.31 -5.20
N ASP A 464 -14.59 11.33 -5.23
CA ASP A 464 -13.80 10.24 -5.80
C ASP A 464 -13.77 9.03 -4.87
N ILE A 465 -13.80 7.85 -5.48
CA ILE A 465 -13.76 6.57 -4.78
C ILE A 465 -12.33 6.28 -4.34
N VAL A 466 -12.14 5.88 -3.07
CA VAL A 466 -10.81 5.60 -2.49
C VAL A 466 -10.03 4.56 -3.30
N GLY A 467 -10.72 3.56 -3.85
CA GLY A 467 -10.17 2.57 -4.76
C GLY A 467 -9.50 1.39 -4.06
N ILE A 468 -9.42 0.29 -4.81
CA ILE A 468 -8.78 -0.98 -4.43
C ILE A 468 -7.64 -1.27 -5.40
N GLN A 469 -6.75 -2.22 -5.10
CA GLN A 469 -5.61 -2.54 -5.96
C GLN A 469 -6.01 -2.87 -7.42
N SER A 470 -7.20 -3.45 -7.64
CA SER A 470 -7.74 -3.80 -8.97
C SER A 470 -8.59 -2.71 -9.63
N LYS A 471 -8.96 -1.62 -8.93
CA LYS A 471 -9.75 -0.52 -9.47
C LYS A 471 -9.19 0.81 -9.00
N ARG A 472 -8.61 1.56 -9.94
CA ARG A 472 -8.07 2.90 -9.74
C ARG A 472 -9.07 3.78 -8.98
N GLY A 473 -8.58 4.44 -7.94
CA GLY A 473 -9.26 5.48 -7.20
C GLY A 473 -8.31 6.66 -6.97
N ILE A 474 -8.42 7.29 -5.80
CA ILE A 474 -7.55 8.39 -5.38
C ILE A 474 -6.07 7.99 -5.34
N SER A 475 -5.19 8.99 -5.48
CA SER A 475 -3.74 8.82 -5.40
C SER A 475 -3.25 8.40 -4.00
N GLY A 476 -2.01 7.92 -3.91
CA GLY A 476 -1.39 7.53 -2.64
C GLY A 476 -1.29 8.68 -1.62
N SER A 477 -1.05 9.90 -2.10
CA SER A 477 -1.01 11.11 -1.28
C SER A 477 -2.38 11.54 -0.77
N GLU A 478 -3.40 11.54 -1.63
CA GLU A 478 -4.80 11.79 -1.22
C GLU A 478 -5.28 10.74 -0.23
N ARG A 479 -4.85 9.48 -0.41
CA ARG A 479 -5.10 8.37 0.51
C ARG A 479 -4.46 8.63 1.89
N LYS A 480 -3.21 9.08 1.94
CA LYS A 480 -2.53 9.42 3.20
C LYS A 480 -3.19 10.59 3.90
N ARG A 481 -3.58 11.63 3.16
CA ARG A 481 -4.38 12.76 3.66
C ARG A 481 -5.73 12.30 4.20
N LEU A 482 -6.44 11.38 3.53
CA LEU A 482 -7.70 10.82 4.04
C LEU A 482 -7.50 10.07 5.37
N CYS A 483 -6.39 9.34 5.54
CA CYS A 483 -6.06 8.73 6.83
C CYS A 483 -5.84 9.76 7.94
N VAL A 484 -5.22 10.91 7.64
CA VAL A 484 -5.08 12.05 8.57
C VAL A 484 -6.46 12.68 8.86
N ALA A 485 -7.26 12.93 7.82
CA ALA A 485 -8.60 13.52 7.90
C ALA A 485 -9.51 12.77 8.88
N MET A 486 -9.54 11.43 8.79
CA MET A 486 -10.30 10.56 9.70
C MET A 486 -9.91 10.68 11.18
N GLN A 487 -8.68 11.14 11.48
CA GLN A 487 -8.25 11.43 12.85
C GLN A 487 -8.59 12.87 13.26
N LEU A 488 -8.45 13.84 12.35
CA LEU A 488 -8.73 15.26 12.63
C LEU A 488 -10.20 15.56 12.91
N LEU A 489 -11.16 14.75 12.42
CA LEU A 489 -12.60 14.96 12.66
C LEU A 489 -12.92 15.26 14.13
N ASN A 490 -12.34 14.49 15.06
CA ASN A 490 -12.56 14.62 16.50
C ASN A 490 -11.87 15.81 17.18
N ARG A 491 -11.14 16.65 16.43
CA ARG A 491 -10.28 17.74 16.95
C ARG A 491 -9.33 17.22 18.05
N PRO A 492 -8.48 16.21 17.74
CA PRO A 492 -7.53 15.66 18.70
C PRO A 492 -6.51 16.72 19.12
N GLN A 493 -6.04 16.65 20.37
CA GLN A 493 -5.00 17.56 20.88
C GLN A 493 -3.58 17.00 20.67
N LEU A 494 -3.50 15.69 20.41
CA LEU A 494 -2.28 14.94 20.15
C LEU A 494 -2.49 14.08 18.90
N LEU A 495 -1.58 14.13 17.93
CA LEU A 495 -1.67 13.34 16.70
C LEU A 495 -0.39 12.56 16.47
N PHE A 496 -0.47 11.23 16.57
CA PHE A 496 0.61 10.32 16.22
C PHE A 496 0.51 9.92 14.73
N LEU A 497 1.62 9.93 14.00
CA LEU A 497 1.72 9.39 12.64
C LEU A 497 2.92 8.46 12.50
N ASP A 498 2.68 7.17 12.23
CA ASP A 498 3.76 6.24 11.91
C ASP A 498 4.06 6.33 10.40
N GLU A 499 5.26 6.80 10.07
CA GLU A 499 5.79 6.96 8.71
C GLU A 499 4.84 7.64 7.70
N PRO A 500 4.42 8.91 7.93
CA PRO A 500 3.47 9.60 7.05
C PRO A 500 4.00 9.91 5.65
N THR A 501 5.32 9.89 5.45
CA THR A 501 5.97 10.17 4.15
C THR A 501 6.28 8.92 3.32
N THR A 502 6.17 7.72 3.91
CA THR A 502 6.53 6.47 3.21
C THR A 502 5.57 6.21 2.05
N GLY A 503 6.12 5.95 0.85
CA GLY A 503 5.36 5.71 -0.37
C GLY A 503 4.88 6.97 -1.11
N LEU A 504 5.26 8.16 -0.66
CA LEU A 504 4.99 9.43 -1.36
C LEU A 504 6.23 9.91 -2.14
N ASP A 505 6.01 10.66 -3.22
CA ASP A 505 7.06 11.42 -3.86
C ASP A 505 7.49 12.62 -3.00
N SER A 506 8.68 13.17 -3.26
CA SER A 506 9.27 14.24 -2.45
C SER A 506 8.44 15.53 -2.41
N VAL A 507 7.74 15.89 -3.48
CA VAL A 507 6.92 17.10 -3.54
C VAL A 507 5.68 16.91 -2.69
N THR A 508 4.98 15.78 -2.85
CA THR A 508 3.73 15.56 -2.10
C THR A 508 3.97 15.17 -0.64
N ALA A 509 5.10 14.55 -0.31
CA ALA A 509 5.57 14.38 1.07
C ALA A 509 5.81 15.74 1.75
N LEU A 510 6.47 16.67 1.06
CA LEU A 510 6.71 18.01 1.57
C LEU A 510 5.39 18.78 1.78
N ASP A 511 4.44 18.71 0.85
CA ASP A 511 3.14 19.39 0.95
C ASP A 511 2.26 18.83 2.10
N LEU A 512 2.27 17.51 2.30
CA LEU A 512 1.63 16.89 3.48
C LEU A 512 2.26 17.40 4.78
N LEU A 513 3.59 17.51 4.84
CA LEU A 513 4.29 17.99 6.03
C LEU A 513 4.11 19.50 6.27
N TYR A 514 3.97 20.31 5.22
CA TYR A 514 3.52 21.70 5.35
C TYR A 514 2.12 21.79 5.96
N THR A 515 1.21 20.91 5.56
CA THR A 515 -0.15 20.86 6.13
C THR A 515 -0.11 20.44 7.61
N LEU A 516 0.68 19.44 7.97
CA LEU A 516 0.87 19.02 9.37
C LEU A 516 1.53 20.15 10.21
N HIS A 517 2.54 20.83 9.68
CA HIS A 517 3.16 21.99 10.32
C HIS A 517 2.14 23.13 10.55
N ALA A 518 1.32 23.44 9.55
CA ALA A 518 0.25 24.43 9.67
C ALA A 518 -0.84 24.03 10.69
N LEU A 519 -1.14 22.74 10.84
CA LEU A 519 -2.03 22.20 11.89
C LEU A 519 -1.39 22.24 13.28
N ALA A 520 -0.07 22.05 13.38
CA ALA A 520 0.64 22.10 14.66
C ALA A 520 0.68 23.52 15.24
N HIS A 521 0.94 24.53 14.40
CA HIS A 521 1.02 25.93 14.84
C HIS A 521 -0.31 26.70 14.77
N GLY A 522 -1.21 26.31 13.86
CA GLY A 522 -2.54 26.91 13.68
C GLY A 522 -2.54 28.33 13.10
N LYS A 523 -3.72 28.79 12.65
CA LYS A 523 -3.99 30.21 12.33
C LYS A 523 -4.31 31.05 13.58
N SER A 524 -4.50 30.39 14.72
CA SER A 524 -4.70 30.96 16.05
C SER A 524 -4.26 29.91 17.07
N GLN A 525 -3.64 30.34 18.18
CA GLN A 525 -3.14 29.46 19.24
C GLN A 525 -4.21 28.50 19.78
N ALA A 526 -5.49 28.90 19.73
CA ALA A 526 -6.64 28.08 20.13
C ALA A 526 -6.90 26.80 19.28
N LYS A 527 -6.19 26.62 18.15
CA LYS A 527 -6.32 25.46 17.24
C LYS A 527 -5.04 24.59 17.15
N ALA A 528 -3.98 24.89 17.91
CA ALA A 528 -2.73 24.14 17.86
C ALA A 528 -2.89 22.67 18.29
N ILE A 529 -2.21 21.76 17.59
CA ILE A 529 -2.19 20.32 17.88
C ILE A 529 -0.76 19.89 18.15
N THR A 530 -0.50 19.09 19.19
CA THR A 530 0.81 18.43 19.34
C THR A 530 0.91 17.29 18.33
N ILE A 531 1.85 17.34 17.39
CA ILE A 531 1.98 16.32 16.34
C ILE A 531 3.31 15.59 16.48
N VAL A 532 3.26 14.26 16.49
CA VAL A 532 4.44 13.39 16.62
C VAL A 532 4.44 12.41 15.46
N CYS A 533 5.49 12.43 14.63
CA CYS A 533 5.61 11.52 13.50
C CYS A 533 6.93 10.75 13.50
N SER A 534 6.90 9.46 13.15
CA SER A 534 8.13 8.73 12.84
C SER A 534 8.52 8.98 11.39
N ILE A 535 9.79 9.30 11.12
CA ILE A 535 10.28 9.52 9.75
C ILE A 535 11.63 8.85 9.54
N HIS A 536 11.81 8.29 8.35
CA HIS A 536 13.04 7.73 7.84
C HIS A 536 13.65 8.69 6.81
N GLN A 537 14.91 9.12 7.02
CA GLN A 537 15.72 9.96 6.12
C GLN A 537 14.96 11.11 5.43
N PRO A 538 14.51 12.14 6.18
CA PRO A 538 13.82 13.29 5.59
C PRO A 538 14.77 14.17 4.78
N GLN A 539 14.30 14.65 3.62
CA GLN A 539 14.97 15.71 2.88
C GLN A 539 15.15 16.97 3.74
N ALA A 540 16.24 17.73 3.53
CA ALA A 540 16.54 18.95 4.29
C ALA A 540 15.35 19.95 4.40
N LYS A 541 14.51 20.07 3.35
CA LYS A 541 13.28 20.89 3.39
C LYS A 541 12.27 20.38 4.40
N ILE A 542 12.03 19.07 4.43
CA ILE A 542 11.13 18.40 5.38
C ILE A 542 11.72 18.47 6.80
N PHE A 543 13.02 18.20 6.94
CA PHE A 543 13.72 18.31 8.23
C PHE A 543 13.52 19.69 8.85
N ASN A 544 13.65 20.77 8.09
CA ASN A 544 13.51 22.14 8.57
C ASN A 544 12.10 22.51 9.09
N LEU A 545 11.06 21.72 8.80
CA LEU A 545 9.70 21.93 9.31
C LEU A 545 9.48 21.43 10.74
N PHE A 546 10.41 20.64 11.30
CA PHE A 546 10.30 20.17 12.70
C PHE A 546 10.78 21.23 13.69
N ASP A 547 10.04 21.37 14.79
CA ASP A 547 10.45 22.17 15.93
C ASP A 547 11.51 21.43 16.75
N SER A 548 11.24 20.14 16.97
CA SER A 548 11.97 19.25 17.86
C SER A 548 12.09 17.85 17.28
N ILE A 549 13.13 17.13 17.67
CA ILE A 549 13.40 15.77 17.21
C ILE A 549 13.73 14.85 18.39
N VAL A 550 13.40 13.57 18.24
CA VAL A 550 13.87 12.46 19.09
C VAL A 550 14.63 11.50 18.18
N LEU A 551 15.89 11.24 18.51
CA LEU A 551 16.80 10.42 17.70
C LEU A 551 17.07 9.10 18.42
N LEU A 552 16.71 7.98 17.79
CA LEU A 552 16.79 6.63 18.37
C LEU A 552 17.83 5.75 17.69
N LYS A 553 18.66 5.07 18.48
CA LYS A 553 19.60 4.01 18.07
C LYS A 553 19.40 2.79 18.95
N ALA A 554 19.16 1.61 18.35
CA ALA A 554 19.04 0.32 19.05
C ALA A 554 18.14 0.31 20.32
N GLY A 555 17.06 1.10 20.35
CA GLY A 555 16.16 1.19 21.50
C GLY A 555 16.57 2.19 22.59
N HIS A 556 17.63 2.96 22.38
CA HIS A 556 18.10 4.07 23.22
C HIS A 556 17.86 5.43 22.53
N ILE A 557 17.64 6.49 23.31
CA ILE A 557 17.59 7.87 22.82
C ILE A 557 19.02 8.44 22.79
N MET A 558 19.48 8.87 21.63
CA MET A 558 20.80 9.50 21.41
C MET A 558 20.75 11.03 21.46
N TYR A 559 19.59 11.60 21.13
CA TYR A 559 19.34 13.03 21.22
C TYR A 559 17.85 13.31 21.35
N GLN A 560 17.49 14.29 22.19
CA GLN A 560 16.14 14.82 22.30
C GLN A 560 16.16 16.32 22.58
N GLY A 561 15.46 17.10 21.77
CA GLY A 561 15.40 18.56 21.92
C GLY A 561 15.05 19.30 20.63
N SER A 562 15.29 20.61 20.63
CA SER A 562 15.00 21.43 19.44
C SER A 562 15.88 21.04 18.26
N ARG A 563 15.27 20.90 17.09
CA ARG A 563 15.97 20.64 15.83
C ARG A 563 17.14 21.61 15.56
N LYS A 564 17.03 22.87 15.98
CA LYS A 564 18.11 23.87 15.78
C LYS A 564 19.37 23.52 16.57
N GLN A 565 19.21 22.99 17.77
CA GLN A 565 20.32 22.66 18.68
C GLN A 565 20.97 21.31 18.34
N SER A 566 20.31 20.42 17.59
CA SER A 566 20.85 19.08 17.30
C SER A 566 22.20 19.14 16.57
N THR A 567 22.37 20.06 15.62
CA THR A 567 23.66 20.25 14.92
C THR A 567 24.75 20.87 15.79
N GLU A 568 24.38 21.57 16.87
CA GLU A 568 25.33 22.15 17.82
C GLU A 568 25.81 21.10 18.82
N VAL A 569 24.90 20.26 19.34
CA VAL A 569 25.24 19.12 20.21
C VAL A 569 26.12 18.12 19.47
N PHE A 570 25.81 17.78 18.21
CA PHE A 570 26.66 16.88 17.42
C PHE A 570 28.03 17.49 17.12
N ARG A 571 28.12 18.82 16.90
CA ARG A 571 29.40 19.53 16.79
C ARG A 571 30.20 19.46 18.09
N ALA A 572 29.56 19.65 19.25
CA ALA A 572 30.19 19.56 20.57
C ALA A 572 30.68 18.14 20.90
N ALA A 573 29.97 17.12 20.42
CA ALA A 573 30.40 15.71 20.50
C ALA A 573 31.55 15.33 19.55
N GLY A 574 32.04 16.26 18.71
CA GLY A 574 33.12 16.03 17.74
C GLY A 574 32.68 15.68 16.31
N PHE A 575 31.38 15.73 16.02
CA PHE A 575 30.79 15.35 14.72
C PHE A 575 30.11 16.55 14.01
N PRO A 576 30.86 17.60 13.61
CA PRO A 576 30.30 18.74 12.88
C PRO A 576 29.65 18.28 11.56
N CYS A 577 28.45 18.77 11.27
CA CYS A 577 27.79 18.53 9.99
C CYS A 577 28.60 19.18 8.84
N PRO A 578 29.01 18.44 7.80
CA PRO A 578 29.74 18.99 6.66
C PRO A 578 28.92 20.03 5.87
N LEU A 579 29.62 20.93 5.19
CA LEU A 579 28.99 21.90 4.30
C LEU A 579 28.28 21.19 3.13
N PHE A 580 27.10 21.68 2.77
CA PHE A 580 26.22 21.16 1.70
C PHE A 580 25.62 19.77 1.94
N THR A 581 25.91 19.09 3.07
CA THR A 581 25.24 17.85 3.47
C THR A 581 23.88 18.15 4.12
N ASN A 582 22.89 17.26 3.90
CA ASN A 582 21.61 17.31 4.61
C ASN A 582 21.83 17.01 6.10
N PRO A 583 21.48 17.91 7.05
CA PRO A 583 21.67 17.65 8.46
C PRO A 583 20.96 16.39 8.97
N ALA A 584 19.79 16.05 8.41
CA ALA A 584 19.07 14.85 8.82
C ALA A 584 19.83 13.56 8.46
N ASP A 585 20.50 13.54 7.30
CA ASP A 585 21.28 12.39 6.86
C ASP A 585 22.56 12.28 7.69
N HIS A 586 23.28 13.40 7.91
CA HIS A 586 24.45 13.42 8.82
C HIS A 586 24.15 12.93 10.23
N LEU A 587 23.03 13.38 10.83
CA LEU A 587 22.59 12.92 12.16
C LEU A 587 22.29 11.41 12.18
N LEU A 588 21.81 10.84 11.07
CA LEU A 588 21.53 9.41 10.95
C LEU A 588 22.80 8.61 10.66
N ASP A 589 23.71 9.11 9.83
CA ASP A 589 24.96 8.45 9.47
C ASP A 589 25.88 8.29 10.69
N VAL A 590 26.01 9.34 11.52
CA VAL A 590 26.81 9.31 12.77
C VAL A 590 26.33 8.23 13.75
N ILE A 591 25.01 7.99 13.85
CA ILE A 591 24.46 6.97 14.75
C ILE A 591 24.23 5.60 14.10
N THR A 592 24.42 5.49 12.78
CA THR A 592 24.20 4.22 12.07
C THR A 592 25.47 3.39 12.14
N PRO A 593 25.43 2.15 12.68
CA PRO A 593 26.58 1.25 12.59
C PRO A 593 26.92 1.03 11.12
N PRO A 594 28.20 1.10 10.69
CA PRO A 594 28.59 0.69 9.35
C PRO A 594 28.10 -0.74 9.12
N LYS A 595 27.41 -0.96 8.00
CA LYS A 595 27.12 -2.32 7.57
C LYS A 595 28.44 -2.99 7.22
N THR A 596 28.62 -4.24 7.67
CA THR A 596 29.62 -5.14 7.10
C THR A 596 29.22 -5.49 5.68
N ASP A 597 29.55 -4.60 4.74
CA ASP A 597 29.44 -4.87 3.31
C ASP A 597 30.43 -6.00 2.98
N GLN A 598 29.89 -7.18 2.68
CA GLN A 598 30.65 -8.41 2.35
C GLN A 598 31.43 -8.31 1.01
N THR A 599 31.62 -7.11 0.49
CA THR A 599 32.29 -6.80 -0.78
C THR A 599 33.64 -6.10 -0.62
N ASN A 600 33.95 -5.53 0.56
CA ASN A 600 35.26 -4.98 0.89
C ASN A 600 35.81 -5.69 2.14
N ALA A 601 36.81 -6.54 1.97
CA ALA A 601 37.43 -7.30 3.08
C ALA A 601 38.55 -6.54 3.81
N ASP A 602 38.96 -5.38 3.29
CA ASP A 602 40.24 -4.74 3.64
C ASP A 602 40.12 -3.48 4.52
N GLU A 603 38.91 -2.99 4.81
CA GLU A 603 38.68 -1.99 5.86
C GLU A 603 38.02 -2.66 7.07
N PRO A 604 38.64 -2.64 8.28
CA PRO A 604 38.01 -3.18 9.46
C PRO A 604 36.76 -2.35 9.79
N PRO A 605 35.60 -2.96 10.08
CA PRO A 605 34.45 -2.22 10.56
C PRO A 605 34.81 -1.48 11.85
N LEU A 606 34.36 -0.22 11.98
CA LEU A 606 34.44 0.53 13.24
C LEU A 606 33.98 -0.38 14.39
N SER A 607 34.88 -0.66 15.34
CA SER A 607 34.65 -1.64 16.38
C SER A 607 33.42 -1.25 17.20
N LEU A 608 32.75 -2.24 17.81
CA LEU A 608 31.60 -1.98 18.69
C LEU A 608 31.96 -0.99 19.82
N GLU A 609 33.23 -0.98 20.24
CA GLU A 609 33.81 -0.05 21.21
C GLU A 609 33.89 1.39 20.66
N GLN A 610 34.34 1.57 19.40
CA GLN A 610 34.36 2.88 18.75
C GLN A 610 32.94 3.46 18.62
N GLN A 611 31.95 2.63 18.27
CA GLN A 611 30.55 3.07 18.22
C GLN A 611 29.96 3.40 19.61
N ALA A 612 30.34 2.64 20.65
CA ALA A 612 29.95 2.94 22.02
C ALA A 612 30.56 4.28 22.50
N ALA A 613 31.80 4.59 22.11
CA ALA A 613 32.42 5.88 22.39
C ALA A 613 31.71 7.06 21.68
N VAL A 614 31.22 6.86 20.44
CA VAL A 614 30.36 7.85 19.75
C VAL A 614 29.07 8.09 20.54
N ASP A 615 28.39 7.02 20.97
CA ASP A 615 27.13 7.13 21.70
C ASP A 615 27.34 7.82 23.07
N GLU A 616 28.42 7.49 23.78
CA GLU A 616 28.77 8.11 25.06
C GLU A 616 29.11 9.61 24.89
N ALA A 617 29.83 9.98 23.83
CA ALA A 617 30.14 11.37 23.51
C ALA A 617 28.88 12.19 23.20
N LEU A 618 27.93 11.63 22.44
CA LEU A 618 26.65 12.26 22.14
C LEU A 618 25.80 12.46 23.40
N ILE A 619 25.70 11.44 24.26
CA ILE A 619 24.93 11.52 25.52
C ILE A 619 25.54 12.55 26.48
N LYS A 620 26.88 12.65 26.56
CA LYS A 620 27.57 13.67 27.39
C LYS A 620 27.46 15.09 26.82
N ALA A 621 27.39 15.25 25.50
CA ALA A 621 27.27 16.55 24.85
C ALA A 621 25.84 17.11 24.90
N GLN A 622 24.83 16.27 25.13
CA GLN A 622 23.45 16.73 25.34
C GLN A 622 23.34 17.43 26.71
N PRO A 623 22.74 18.65 26.79
CA PRO A 623 22.50 19.30 28.07
C PRO A 623 21.59 18.43 28.96
N PRO A 624 21.76 18.46 30.30
CA PRO A 624 20.99 17.62 31.21
C PRO A 624 19.49 17.90 31.03
N PHE A 625 18.77 16.86 30.59
CA PHE A 625 17.34 16.93 30.34
C PHE A 625 16.60 16.54 31.62
N ASP A 626 16.28 17.54 32.44
CA ASP A 626 15.51 17.31 33.67
C ASP A 626 14.02 17.00 33.33
N ILE A 627 13.50 15.93 33.91
CA ILE A 627 12.20 15.35 33.53
C ILE A 627 11.20 15.64 34.63
N ASP A 628 10.55 16.79 34.53
CA ASP A 628 9.40 17.10 35.38
C ASP A 628 8.19 16.23 34.96
N LEU A 629 7.96 15.15 35.71
CA LEU A 629 6.77 14.31 35.60
C LEU A 629 5.46 15.04 35.88
N ASN A 630 5.47 16.23 36.49
CA ASN A 630 4.29 17.06 36.75
C ASN A 630 4.08 18.15 35.68
N MET A 631 4.84 18.12 34.59
CA MET A 631 4.76 19.12 33.54
C MET A 631 3.35 19.13 32.90
N GLY A 632 2.59 20.19 33.19
CA GLY A 632 1.26 20.42 32.63
C GLY A 632 0.04 19.98 33.47
N VAL A 633 0.20 19.59 34.75
CA VAL A 633 -0.92 19.15 35.64
C VAL A 633 -2.20 19.99 35.52
N ASN A 634 -2.07 21.32 35.50
CA ASN A 634 -3.20 22.26 35.45
C ASN A 634 -4.12 22.07 34.22
N LYS A 635 -3.64 21.45 33.14
CA LYS A 635 -4.40 21.27 31.89
C LYS A 635 -5.41 20.12 31.96
N ARG A 636 -5.31 19.20 32.93
CA ARG A 636 -6.15 17.98 32.97
C ARG A 636 -7.64 18.28 33.22
N LEU A 637 -7.96 19.24 34.09
CA LEU A 637 -9.35 19.50 34.49
C LEU A 637 -10.24 19.95 33.32
N ALA A 638 -9.74 20.84 32.45
CA ALA A 638 -10.47 21.33 31.29
C ALA A 638 -10.72 20.24 30.23
N LEU A 639 -9.84 19.25 30.17
CA LEU A 639 -9.79 18.21 29.14
C LEU A 639 -10.80 17.07 29.40
N MET A 640 -11.04 16.73 30.67
CA MET A 640 -11.93 15.62 31.03
C MET A 640 -13.40 16.03 31.25
N ALA A 641 -13.66 17.30 31.59
CA ALA A 641 -15.01 17.79 31.94
C ALA A 641 -16.04 17.76 30.79
N ASN A 642 -15.58 17.73 29.53
CA ASN A 642 -16.43 17.94 28.34
C ASN A 642 -16.27 16.83 27.28
N LEU A 643 -16.19 15.57 27.69
CA LEU A 643 -16.18 14.41 26.77
C LEU A 643 -17.58 13.78 26.65
N PRO A 644 -18.42 14.22 25.69
CA PRO A 644 -19.77 13.70 25.51
C PRO A 644 -19.78 12.23 25.02
N PRO A 645 -20.89 11.50 25.26
CA PRO A 645 -20.93 10.06 25.02
C PRO A 645 -20.92 9.67 23.53
N ASN A 646 -20.11 8.65 23.20
CA ASN A 646 -20.11 7.95 21.91
C ASN A 646 -21.53 7.52 21.49
N PRO A 647 -21.85 7.39 20.18
CA PRO A 647 -23.17 6.97 19.69
C PRO A 647 -23.68 5.68 20.34
N THR A 648 -25.01 5.55 20.51
CA THR A 648 -25.64 4.36 21.10
C THR A 648 -25.28 3.12 20.28
N TRP A 649 -25.28 1.95 20.92
CA TRP A 649 -25.07 0.67 20.23
C TRP A 649 -26.01 0.51 19.02
N LEU A 650 -27.30 0.83 19.19
CA LEU A 650 -28.29 0.76 18.09
C LEU A 650 -27.97 1.75 16.96
N LYS A 651 -27.50 2.96 17.28
CA LYS A 651 -27.09 3.94 16.27
C LYS A 651 -25.84 3.46 15.52
N GLN A 652 -24.85 2.88 16.22
CA GLN A 652 -23.69 2.25 15.59
C GLN A 652 -24.10 1.13 14.63
N VAL A 653 -25.03 0.25 15.03
CA VAL A 653 -25.59 -0.80 14.15
C VAL A 653 -26.23 -0.17 12.90
N GLN A 654 -27.05 0.87 13.05
CA GLN A 654 -27.69 1.55 11.91
C GLN A 654 -26.66 2.16 10.95
N ILE A 655 -25.64 2.85 11.47
CA ILE A 655 -24.59 3.50 10.67
C ILE A 655 -23.77 2.45 9.92
N LEU A 656 -23.29 1.42 10.63
CA LEU A 656 -22.49 0.34 10.06
C LEU A 656 -23.29 -0.49 9.05
N PHE A 657 -24.59 -0.73 9.28
CA PHE A 657 -25.45 -1.41 8.32
C PHE A 657 -25.59 -0.59 7.03
N ARG A 658 -25.82 0.73 7.14
CA ARG A 658 -25.88 1.64 5.99
C ARG A 658 -24.54 1.69 5.23
N ARG A 659 -23.41 1.71 5.94
CA ARG A 659 -22.06 1.64 5.36
C ARG A 659 -21.87 0.35 4.57
N ASN A 660 -22.02 -0.79 5.24
CA ASN A 660 -21.80 -2.11 4.66
C ASN A 660 -22.74 -2.36 3.47
N LEU A 661 -24.02 -1.97 3.56
CA LEU A 661 -24.96 -2.10 2.45
C LEU A 661 -24.53 -1.26 1.24
N ARG A 662 -24.06 -0.01 1.45
CA ARG A 662 -23.57 0.86 0.37
C ARG A 662 -22.30 0.29 -0.28
N GLU A 663 -21.40 -0.31 0.50
CA GLU A 663 -20.23 -1.03 -0.03
C GLU A 663 -20.62 -2.27 -0.85
N GLN A 664 -21.56 -3.09 -0.35
CA GLN A 664 -22.02 -4.29 -1.06
C GLN A 664 -22.76 -3.94 -2.37
N LEU A 665 -23.60 -2.89 -2.37
CA LEU A 665 -24.26 -2.39 -3.58
C LEU A 665 -23.27 -1.86 -4.62
N ARG A 666 -22.12 -1.30 -4.19
CA ARG A 666 -21.04 -0.87 -5.10
C ARG A 666 -20.16 -2.01 -5.61
N LYS A 667 -20.20 -3.18 -4.99
CA LYS A 667 -19.63 -4.44 -5.53
C LYS A 667 -20.54 -5.08 -6.58
N ILE A 668 -21.26 -4.25 -7.36
CA ILE A 668 -22.27 -4.67 -8.33
C ILE A 668 -21.73 -5.70 -9.35
N HIS A 669 -20.47 -5.59 -9.75
CA HIS A 669 -19.84 -6.57 -10.65
C HIS A 669 -19.83 -7.98 -10.06
N LEU A 670 -19.53 -8.13 -8.75
CA LEU A 670 -19.55 -9.43 -8.08
C LEU A 670 -20.98 -9.99 -8.00
N VAL A 671 -21.96 -9.14 -7.70
CA VAL A 671 -23.38 -9.51 -7.67
C VAL A 671 -23.87 -9.95 -9.06
N ILE A 672 -23.51 -9.21 -10.13
CA ILE A 672 -23.82 -9.56 -11.52
C ILE A 672 -23.19 -10.91 -11.90
N THR A 673 -21.92 -11.14 -11.58
CA THR A 673 -21.27 -12.43 -11.86
C THR A 673 -21.94 -13.58 -11.11
N SER A 674 -22.31 -13.39 -9.85
CA SER A 674 -23.05 -14.42 -9.08
C SER A 674 -24.44 -14.69 -9.65
N ILE A 675 -25.18 -13.67 -10.08
CA ILE A 675 -26.50 -13.81 -10.73
C ILE A 675 -26.36 -14.60 -12.03
N LEU A 676 -25.44 -14.19 -12.92
CA LEU A 676 -25.20 -14.85 -14.21
C LEU A 676 -24.81 -16.32 -14.01
N GLN A 677 -23.85 -16.58 -13.13
CA GLN A 677 -23.41 -17.93 -12.78
C GLN A 677 -24.56 -18.78 -12.21
N THR A 678 -25.40 -18.19 -11.35
CA THR A 678 -26.55 -18.89 -10.75
C THR A 678 -27.59 -19.28 -11.80
N VAL A 679 -27.89 -18.39 -12.75
CA VAL A 679 -28.80 -18.70 -13.87
C VAL A 679 -28.21 -19.80 -14.75
N ILE A 680 -26.92 -19.73 -15.11
CA ILE A 680 -26.24 -20.77 -15.91
C ILE A 680 -26.34 -22.13 -15.21
N MET A 681 -26.00 -22.20 -13.91
CA MET A 681 -26.06 -23.45 -13.15
C MET A 681 -27.50 -23.97 -12.96
N ALA A 682 -28.48 -23.08 -12.76
CA ALA A 682 -29.90 -23.46 -12.64
C ALA A 682 -30.44 -24.03 -13.95
N VAL A 683 -30.10 -23.43 -15.10
CA VAL A 683 -30.48 -23.94 -16.43
C VAL A 683 -29.77 -25.27 -16.71
N LEU A 684 -28.47 -25.38 -16.43
CA LEU A 684 -27.71 -26.61 -16.64
C LEU A 684 -28.29 -27.78 -15.82
N ILE A 685 -28.49 -27.61 -14.51
CA ILE A 685 -29.11 -28.65 -13.66
C ILE A 685 -30.55 -28.93 -14.11
N GLY A 686 -31.34 -27.88 -14.40
CA GLY A 686 -32.73 -28.01 -14.83
C GLY A 686 -32.90 -28.76 -16.17
N THR A 687 -31.97 -28.59 -17.12
CA THR A 687 -32.00 -29.27 -18.42
C THR A 687 -31.55 -30.73 -18.36
N VAL A 688 -30.52 -31.07 -17.57
CA VAL A 688 -30.08 -32.47 -17.36
C VAL A 688 -31.20 -33.31 -16.70
N PHE A 689 -31.99 -32.69 -15.83
CA PHE A 689 -33.10 -33.32 -15.11
C PHE A 689 -34.48 -32.88 -15.64
N LEU A 690 -34.55 -32.38 -16.87
CA LEU A 690 -35.76 -31.81 -17.47
C LEU A 690 -36.96 -32.77 -17.36
N LYS A 691 -38.08 -32.24 -16.83
CA LYS A 691 -39.39 -32.93 -16.68
C LYS A 691 -39.25 -34.39 -16.23
N ILE A 692 -38.81 -34.55 -14.98
CA ILE A 692 -38.34 -35.83 -14.42
C ILE A 692 -39.37 -36.97 -14.40
N GLY A 693 -40.67 -36.65 -14.43
CA GLY A 693 -41.78 -37.61 -14.49
C GLY A 693 -42.05 -38.36 -13.17
N THR A 694 -42.92 -39.38 -13.24
CA THR A 694 -43.35 -40.20 -12.09
C THR A 694 -43.15 -41.71 -12.30
N THR A 695 -42.40 -42.12 -13.32
CA THR A 695 -42.06 -43.54 -13.56
C THR A 695 -40.99 -44.03 -12.58
N GLN A 696 -40.75 -45.34 -12.50
CA GLN A 696 -39.65 -45.90 -11.70
C GLN A 696 -38.26 -45.30 -12.05
N LYS A 697 -38.03 -44.91 -13.31
CA LYS A 697 -36.80 -44.19 -13.72
C LYS A 697 -36.67 -42.81 -13.09
N SER A 698 -37.78 -42.18 -12.69
CA SER A 698 -37.77 -40.88 -12.00
C SER A 698 -37.21 -40.97 -10.58
N ILE A 699 -37.44 -42.08 -9.86
CA ILE A 699 -36.95 -42.30 -8.48
C ILE A 699 -35.44 -42.11 -8.43
N VAL A 700 -34.71 -42.83 -9.28
CA VAL A 700 -33.24 -42.81 -9.36
C VAL A 700 -32.70 -41.44 -9.81
N ARG A 701 -33.49 -40.64 -10.54
CA ARG A 701 -33.11 -39.27 -10.97
C ARG A 701 -33.42 -38.19 -9.92
N ARG A 702 -34.41 -38.42 -9.04
CA ARG A 702 -34.93 -37.43 -8.08
C ARG A 702 -33.98 -37.17 -6.91
N GLU A 703 -33.36 -38.20 -6.35
CA GLU A 703 -32.40 -38.03 -5.24
C GLU A 703 -31.13 -37.27 -5.68
N PRO A 704 -30.46 -37.61 -6.81
CA PRO A 704 -29.31 -36.86 -7.27
C PRO A 704 -29.59 -35.38 -7.54
N VAL A 705 -30.71 -35.03 -8.18
CA VAL A 705 -30.97 -33.62 -8.52
C VAL A 705 -31.19 -32.75 -7.28
N ILE A 706 -31.89 -33.26 -6.26
CA ILE A 706 -32.06 -32.56 -4.97
C ILE A 706 -30.69 -32.39 -4.29
N PHE A 707 -29.86 -33.43 -4.31
CA PHE A 707 -28.51 -33.39 -3.73
C PHE A 707 -27.58 -32.40 -4.46
N PHE A 708 -27.60 -32.37 -5.80
CA PHE A 708 -26.83 -31.41 -6.59
C PHE A 708 -27.30 -29.96 -6.34
N CYS A 709 -28.61 -29.70 -6.23
CA CYS A 709 -29.13 -28.39 -5.84
C CYS A 709 -28.60 -27.93 -4.47
N ALA A 710 -28.58 -28.83 -3.48
CA ALA A 710 -28.04 -28.53 -2.15
C ALA A 710 -26.53 -28.23 -2.18
N ILE A 711 -25.73 -29.02 -2.91
CA ILE A 711 -24.28 -28.80 -3.06
C ILE A 711 -23.99 -27.47 -3.77
N ASN A 712 -24.65 -27.22 -4.91
CA ASN A 712 -24.44 -26.04 -5.74
C ASN A 712 -24.63 -24.75 -4.93
N GLN A 713 -25.72 -24.68 -4.14
CA GLN A 713 -26.00 -23.52 -3.31
C GLN A 713 -25.00 -23.37 -2.15
N GLY A 714 -24.52 -24.49 -1.59
CA GLY A 714 -23.54 -24.49 -0.50
C GLY A 714 -22.16 -23.96 -0.90
N VAL A 715 -21.64 -24.37 -2.06
CA VAL A 715 -20.25 -24.07 -2.44
C VAL A 715 -20.04 -22.60 -2.77
N PHE A 716 -20.85 -22.01 -3.64
CA PHE A 716 -20.56 -20.65 -4.16
C PHE A 716 -20.81 -19.53 -3.14
N GLY A 717 -21.78 -19.69 -2.24
CA GLY A 717 -21.95 -18.78 -1.10
C GLY A 717 -20.71 -18.77 -0.21
N ALA A 718 -20.20 -19.95 0.16
CA ALA A 718 -19.02 -20.10 0.99
C ALA A 718 -17.74 -19.52 0.34
N LEU A 719 -17.53 -19.76 -0.95
CA LEU A 719 -16.38 -19.23 -1.71
C LEU A 719 -16.40 -17.69 -1.87
N THR A 720 -17.56 -17.06 -1.86
CA THR A 720 -17.65 -15.59 -1.91
C THR A 720 -17.18 -14.96 -0.60
N VAL A 721 -17.58 -15.56 0.53
CA VAL A 721 -17.23 -15.08 1.88
C VAL A 721 -15.75 -15.28 2.20
N ILE A 722 -15.19 -16.46 1.91
CA ILE A 722 -13.82 -16.84 2.30
C ILE A 722 -12.74 -15.91 1.71
N ASN A 723 -13.01 -15.34 0.53
CA ASN A 723 -12.10 -14.44 -0.17
C ASN A 723 -12.26 -12.96 0.23
N SER A 724 -13.46 -12.54 0.66
CA SER A 724 -13.76 -11.14 0.99
C SER A 724 -13.58 -10.80 2.48
N PHE A 725 -14.04 -11.68 3.38
CA PHE A 725 -14.10 -11.39 4.80
C PHE A 725 -12.73 -11.22 5.49
N PRO A 726 -11.66 -12.00 5.19
CA PRO A 726 -10.37 -11.81 5.83
C PRO A 726 -9.77 -10.40 5.62
N VAL A 727 -9.99 -9.80 4.45
CA VAL A 727 -9.54 -8.43 4.14
C VAL A 727 -10.37 -7.40 4.90
N GLU A 728 -11.70 -7.55 4.91
CA GLU A 728 -12.61 -6.66 5.66
C GLU A 728 -12.37 -6.72 7.18
N ARG A 729 -11.93 -7.90 7.68
CA ARG A 729 -11.58 -8.13 9.09
C ARG A 729 -10.37 -7.31 9.53
N THR A 730 -9.32 -7.13 8.70
CA THR A 730 -8.13 -6.36 9.11
C THR A 730 -8.46 -4.88 9.29
N LEU A 731 -9.22 -4.29 8.36
CA LEU A 731 -9.78 -2.94 8.48
C LEU A 731 -10.63 -2.81 9.76
N THR A 732 -11.54 -3.75 10.00
CA THR A 732 -12.42 -3.75 11.18
C THR A 732 -11.66 -3.83 12.50
N LEU A 733 -10.61 -4.65 12.59
CA LEU A 733 -9.78 -4.78 13.79
C LEU A 733 -9.05 -3.46 14.09
N ARG A 734 -8.59 -2.75 13.06
CA ARG A 734 -7.98 -1.41 13.16
C ARG A 734 -8.98 -0.33 13.59
N GLU A 735 -10.14 -0.23 12.96
CA GLU A 735 -11.19 0.74 13.35
C GLU A 735 -11.62 0.53 14.82
N ARG A 736 -11.68 -0.73 15.27
CA ARG A 736 -11.94 -1.09 16.68
C ARG A 736 -10.76 -0.79 17.61
N ALA A 737 -9.51 -0.97 17.17
CA ALA A 737 -8.34 -0.60 17.95
C ALA A 737 -8.37 0.91 18.31
N SER A 738 -8.80 1.75 17.38
CA SER A 738 -9.02 3.19 17.55
C SER A 738 -10.28 3.56 18.38
N GLY A 739 -11.04 2.59 18.90
CA GLY A 739 -12.20 2.83 19.78
C GLY A 739 -13.49 3.25 19.08
N THR A 740 -13.57 3.12 17.74
CA THR A 740 -14.64 3.68 16.91
C THR A 740 -16.03 3.09 17.16
N TYR A 741 -16.13 1.77 17.40
CA TYR A 741 -17.42 1.08 17.61
C TYR A 741 -17.28 -0.27 18.34
N TYR A 742 -18.40 -0.79 18.85
CA TYR A 742 -18.46 -2.11 19.49
C TYR A 742 -18.35 -3.27 18.49
N ALA A 743 -17.65 -4.34 18.88
CA ALA A 743 -17.54 -5.57 18.10
C ALA A 743 -18.90 -6.17 17.70
N SER A 744 -19.86 -6.14 18.63
CA SER A 744 -21.23 -6.64 18.40
C SER A 744 -22.01 -5.76 17.43
N ALA A 745 -21.83 -4.43 17.48
CA ALA A 745 -22.51 -3.52 16.57
C ALA A 745 -22.10 -3.77 15.12
N TYR A 746 -20.80 -3.91 14.86
CA TYR A 746 -20.27 -4.32 13.56
C TYR A 746 -20.78 -5.69 13.14
N PHE A 747 -20.69 -6.70 14.01
CA PHE A 747 -20.98 -8.08 13.62
C PHE A 747 -22.46 -8.29 13.25
N ILE A 748 -23.38 -7.66 13.99
CA ILE A 748 -24.82 -7.67 13.67
C ILE A 748 -25.10 -6.88 12.38
N ALA A 749 -24.53 -5.68 12.22
CA ALA A 749 -24.68 -4.90 11.00
C ALA A 749 -24.18 -5.65 9.75
N LYS A 750 -23.03 -6.33 9.87
CA LYS A 750 -22.40 -7.17 8.84
C LYS A 750 -23.27 -8.36 8.46
N ILE A 751 -23.74 -9.13 9.44
CA ILE A 751 -24.66 -10.25 9.19
C ILE A 751 -25.91 -9.77 8.46
N LEU A 752 -26.51 -8.66 8.88
CA LEU A 752 -27.75 -8.17 8.31
C LEU A 752 -27.55 -7.69 6.86
N SER A 753 -26.49 -6.93 6.59
CA SER A 753 -26.17 -6.45 5.22
C SER A 753 -25.79 -7.60 4.28
N ASP A 754 -24.97 -8.55 4.72
CA ASP A 754 -24.56 -9.68 3.88
C ASP A 754 -25.74 -10.62 3.60
N THR A 755 -26.55 -10.94 4.61
CA THR A 755 -27.73 -11.82 4.42
C THR A 755 -28.73 -11.18 3.46
N LEU A 756 -28.96 -9.86 3.54
CA LEU A 756 -29.88 -9.14 2.65
C LEU A 756 -29.41 -9.18 1.18
N VAL A 757 -28.12 -8.98 0.93
CA VAL A 757 -27.56 -8.99 -0.44
C VAL A 757 -27.42 -10.42 -1.01
N GLN A 758 -27.25 -11.43 -0.16
CA GLN A 758 -27.18 -12.83 -0.58
C GLN A 758 -28.55 -13.46 -0.86
N LEU A 759 -29.64 -12.97 -0.23
CA LEU A 759 -30.98 -13.57 -0.31
C LEU A 759 -31.54 -13.76 -1.75
N PRO A 760 -31.36 -12.83 -2.72
CA PRO A 760 -31.92 -12.99 -4.06
C PRO A 760 -31.35 -14.18 -4.85
N ILE A 761 -30.13 -14.62 -4.54
CA ILE A 761 -29.40 -15.67 -5.26
C ILE A 761 -30.10 -17.04 -5.15
N PRO A 762 -30.32 -17.63 -3.95
CA PRO A 762 -31.05 -18.89 -3.80
C PRO A 762 -32.51 -18.81 -4.27
N ILE A 763 -33.15 -17.63 -4.17
CA ILE A 763 -34.51 -17.42 -4.67
C ILE A 763 -34.52 -17.56 -6.20
N LEU A 764 -33.65 -16.84 -6.90
CA LEU A 764 -33.52 -16.90 -8.36
C LEU A 764 -33.17 -18.32 -8.84
N PHE A 765 -32.21 -18.98 -8.17
CA PHE A 765 -31.86 -20.38 -8.45
C PHE A 765 -33.09 -21.29 -8.38
N THR A 766 -33.88 -21.17 -7.30
CA THR A 766 -35.08 -21.98 -7.07
C THR A 766 -36.16 -21.71 -8.13
N CYS A 767 -36.43 -20.42 -8.44
CA CYS A 767 -37.42 -20.01 -9.43
C CYS A 767 -37.10 -20.50 -10.85
N VAL A 768 -35.85 -20.81 -11.17
CA VAL A 768 -35.48 -21.39 -12.47
C VAL A 768 -35.46 -22.93 -12.39
N VAL A 769 -34.72 -23.49 -11.43
CA VAL A 769 -34.44 -24.93 -11.41
C VAL A 769 -35.68 -25.79 -11.11
N TYR A 770 -36.58 -25.32 -10.23
CA TYR A 770 -37.72 -26.10 -9.75
C TYR A 770 -38.71 -26.45 -10.87
N PHE A 771 -39.06 -25.46 -11.70
CA PHE A 771 -40.01 -25.63 -12.80
C PHE A 771 -39.40 -26.34 -14.02
N LEU A 772 -38.08 -26.22 -14.24
CA LEU A 772 -37.37 -26.99 -15.28
C LEU A 772 -37.35 -28.50 -14.96
N ILE A 773 -37.03 -28.87 -13.72
CA ILE A 773 -37.03 -30.28 -13.28
C ILE A 773 -38.45 -30.87 -13.32
N GLY A 774 -39.47 -30.07 -12.98
CA GLY A 774 -40.84 -30.57 -12.83
C GLY A 774 -41.03 -31.36 -11.52
N LEU A 775 -40.59 -30.76 -10.41
CA LEU A 775 -40.90 -31.20 -9.05
C LEU A 775 -42.39 -30.99 -8.71
N GLN A 776 -42.88 -31.46 -7.56
CA GLN A 776 -44.31 -31.38 -7.19
C GLN A 776 -44.85 -29.93 -7.29
N LEU A 777 -45.77 -29.65 -8.22
CA LEU A 777 -46.28 -28.29 -8.50
C LEU A 777 -47.30 -27.76 -7.46
N LEU A 778 -47.11 -28.07 -6.19
CA LEU A 778 -47.88 -27.56 -5.06
C LEU A 778 -47.15 -26.36 -4.43
N ALA A 779 -47.85 -25.23 -4.23
CA ALA A 779 -47.25 -24.00 -3.71
C ALA A 779 -46.49 -24.19 -2.38
N GLY A 780 -47.07 -24.95 -1.43
CA GLY A 780 -46.41 -25.26 -0.16
C GLY A 780 -45.10 -26.04 -0.32
N LYS A 781 -45.04 -26.98 -1.29
CA LYS A 781 -43.84 -27.76 -1.60
C LYS A 781 -42.74 -26.89 -2.21
N PHE A 782 -43.13 -25.97 -3.11
CA PHE A 782 -42.22 -24.98 -3.70
C PHE A 782 -41.59 -24.07 -2.63
N PHE A 783 -42.40 -23.47 -1.75
CA PHE A 783 -41.88 -22.58 -0.70
C PHE A 783 -41.04 -23.32 0.34
N LEU A 784 -41.36 -24.58 0.69
CA LEU A 784 -40.51 -25.40 1.56
C LEU A 784 -39.17 -25.75 0.90
N PHE A 785 -39.16 -26.10 -0.38
CA PHE A 785 -37.91 -26.32 -1.12
C PHE A 785 -37.06 -25.04 -1.19
N MET A 786 -37.68 -23.89 -1.53
CA MET A 786 -37.01 -22.59 -1.51
C MET A 786 -36.42 -22.26 -0.14
N LEU A 787 -37.15 -22.53 0.95
CA LEU A 787 -36.65 -22.34 2.32
C LEU A 787 -35.41 -23.21 2.61
N PHE A 788 -35.41 -24.48 2.19
CA PHE A 788 -34.23 -25.34 2.36
C PHE A 788 -33.01 -24.84 1.57
N ILE A 789 -33.20 -24.36 0.34
CA ILE A 789 -32.11 -23.79 -0.48
C ILE A 789 -31.60 -22.47 0.13
N ILE A 790 -32.48 -21.59 0.62
CA ILE A 790 -32.10 -20.36 1.35
C ILE A 790 -31.33 -20.72 2.63
N LEU A 791 -31.82 -21.65 3.46
CA LEU A 791 -31.15 -22.07 4.68
C LEU A 791 -29.79 -22.72 4.39
N CYS A 792 -29.67 -23.54 3.33
CA CYS A 792 -28.38 -24.08 2.88
C CYS A 792 -27.39 -22.96 2.52
N SER A 793 -27.84 -21.95 1.78
CA SER A 793 -27.03 -20.79 1.41
C SER A 793 -26.55 -20.02 2.64
N ILE A 794 -27.43 -19.75 3.61
CA ILE A 794 -27.08 -19.01 4.84
C ILE A 794 -26.20 -19.85 5.77
N THR A 795 -26.38 -21.18 5.78
CA THR A 795 -25.57 -22.10 6.59
C THR A 795 -24.13 -22.16 6.07
N SER A 796 -23.95 -22.34 4.75
CA SER A 796 -22.63 -22.39 4.12
C SER A 796 -21.84 -21.07 4.23
N THR A 797 -22.52 -19.92 4.09
CA THR A 797 -21.87 -18.60 4.28
C THR A 797 -21.52 -18.36 5.73
N SER A 798 -22.33 -18.86 6.68
CA SER A 798 -22.02 -18.82 8.12
C SER A 798 -20.83 -19.72 8.49
N LEU A 799 -20.72 -20.91 7.88
CA LEU A 799 -19.56 -21.81 8.03
C LEU A 799 -18.28 -21.15 7.49
N ALA A 800 -18.36 -20.52 6.31
CA ALA A 800 -17.25 -19.78 5.74
C ALA A 800 -16.83 -18.56 6.61
N LEU A 801 -17.80 -17.82 7.16
CA LEU A 801 -17.52 -16.73 8.13
C LEU A 801 -16.80 -17.25 9.37
N MET A 802 -17.20 -18.41 9.90
CA MET A 802 -16.57 -19.05 11.06
C MET A 802 -15.11 -19.40 10.79
N ILE A 803 -14.83 -20.12 9.69
CA ILE A 803 -13.46 -20.49 9.30
C ILE A 803 -12.62 -19.23 9.02
N SER A 804 -13.19 -18.23 8.33
CA SER A 804 -12.53 -16.95 8.06
C SER A 804 -12.23 -16.12 9.31
N ALA A 805 -12.99 -16.30 10.39
CA ALA A 805 -12.76 -15.60 11.66
C ALA A 805 -11.71 -16.31 12.54
N LEU A 806 -11.69 -17.65 12.51
CA LEU A 806 -10.80 -18.49 13.32
C LEU A 806 -9.38 -18.58 12.74
N CYS A 807 -9.23 -18.70 11.42
CA CYS A 807 -7.93 -18.78 10.76
C CYS A 807 -7.17 -17.44 10.78
N ARG A 808 -5.85 -17.48 10.95
CA ARG A 808 -5.02 -16.25 10.99
C ARG A 808 -4.82 -15.62 9.62
N THR A 809 -4.45 -16.43 8.62
CA THR A 809 -4.14 -15.98 7.26
C THR A 809 -5.23 -16.38 6.27
N THR A 810 -5.44 -15.56 5.24
CA THR A 810 -6.39 -15.84 4.15
C THR A 810 -6.09 -17.19 3.47
N SER A 811 -4.81 -17.48 3.22
CA SER A 811 -4.38 -18.74 2.59
C SER A 811 -4.81 -19.97 3.40
N LEU A 812 -4.68 -19.93 4.73
CA LEU A 812 -5.13 -21.03 5.59
C LEU A 812 -6.66 -21.19 5.51
N SER A 813 -7.41 -20.09 5.54
CA SER A 813 -8.88 -20.12 5.42
C SER A 813 -9.34 -20.76 4.10
N VAL A 814 -8.70 -20.36 2.99
CA VAL A 814 -9.01 -20.85 1.63
C VAL A 814 -8.63 -22.33 1.46
N THR A 815 -7.60 -22.82 2.16
CA THR A 815 -7.25 -24.25 2.15
C THR A 815 -8.18 -25.11 3.02
N VAL A 816 -8.58 -24.60 4.20
CA VAL A 816 -9.38 -25.37 5.17
C VAL A 816 -10.85 -25.49 4.75
N LEU A 817 -11.45 -24.43 4.20
CA LEU A 817 -12.87 -24.43 3.85
C LEU A 817 -13.26 -25.55 2.85
N PRO A 818 -12.56 -25.75 1.71
CA PRO A 818 -12.86 -26.86 0.80
C PRO A 818 -12.80 -28.23 1.47
N MET A 819 -11.80 -28.49 2.34
CA MET A 819 -11.70 -29.76 3.07
C MET A 819 -12.94 -30.01 3.94
N VAL A 820 -13.40 -28.99 4.67
CA VAL A 820 -14.63 -29.08 5.49
C VAL A 820 -15.86 -29.28 4.60
N LEU A 821 -15.96 -28.57 3.47
CA LEU A 821 -17.07 -28.73 2.52
C LEU A 821 -17.12 -30.15 1.92
N GLU A 822 -15.99 -30.75 1.55
CA GLU A 822 -15.94 -32.14 1.07
C GLU A 822 -16.38 -33.14 2.14
N VAL A 823 -15.96 -32.97 3.40
CA VAL A 823 -16.46 -33.81 4.51
C VAL A 823 -17.97 -33.67 4.67
N THR A 824 -18.51 -32.44 4.66
CA THR A 824 -19.98 -32.26 4.72
C THR A 824 -20.71 -32.85 3.52
N ARG A 825 -20.08 -32.88 2.33
CA ARG A 825 -20.65 -33.50 1.12
C ARG A 825 -20.67 -35.02 1.21
N LEU A 826 -19.58 -35.64 1.66
CA LEU A 826 -19.46 -37.09 1.81
C LEU A 826 -20.54 -37.64 2.75
N PHE A 827 -20.73 -36.99 3.90
CA PHE A 827 -21.78 -37.31 4.87
C PHE A 827 -23.11 -36.59 4.59
N GLY A 828 -23.37 -36.18 3.35
CA GLY A 828 -24.56 -35.44 2.95
C GLY A 828 -25.86 -36.26 2.83
N GLY A 829 -25.91 -37.49 3.35
CA GLY A 829 -27.09 -38.37 3.35
C GLY A 829 -27.44 -39.06 2.02
N PHE A 830 -26.77 -38.69 0.91
CA PHE A 830 -26.96 -39.30 -0.41
C PHE A 830 -26.07 -40.53 -0.63
N PHE A 831 -24.75 -40.41 -0.46
CA PHE A 831 -23.80 -41.51 -0.68
C PHE A 831 -23.95 -42.64 0.35
N ILE A 832 -24.23 -42.27 1.59
CA ILE A 832 -24.50 -43.18 2.71
C ILE A 832 -25.80 -42.70 3.35
N ALA A 833 -26.81 -43.57 3.36
CA ALA A 833 -28.07 -43.28 4.06
C ALA A 833 -27.80 -43.08 5.56
N PRO A 834 -28.40 -42.07 6.24
CA PRO A 834 -28.11 -41.77 7.64
C PRO A 834 -28.29 -42.96 8.60
N SER A 835 -29.24 -43.86 8.29
CA SER A 835 -29.49 -45.10 9.04
C SER A 835 -28.39 -46.16 8.92
N ARG A 836 -27.51 -46.06 7.92
CA ARG A 836 -26.42 -47.00 7.61
C ARG A 836 -25.03 -46.46 7.96
N VAL A 837 -24.93 -45.24 8.49
CA VAL A 837 -23.65 -44.66 8.95
C VAL A 837 -23.14 -45.46 10.16
N PRO A 838 -21.89 -45.93 10.17
CA PRO A 838 -21.33 -46.63 11.33
C PRO A 838 -21.36 -45.75 12.59
N LYS A 839 -21.75 -46.32 13.74
CA LYS A 839 -21.98 -45.56 14.98
C LYS A 839 -20.79 -44.65 15.39
N TYR A 840 -19.55 -45.05 15.10
CA TYR A 840 -18.34 -44.28 15.40
C TYR A 840 -18.13 -43.04 14.51
N LEU A 841 -18.82 -42.93 13.36
CA LEU A 841 -18.82 -41.75 12.48
C LEU A 841 -20.09 -40.88 12.61
N SER A 842 -21.07 -41.30 13.43
CA SER A 842 -22.36 -40.60 13.60
C SER A 842 -22.24 -39.12 13.99
N TRP A 843 -21.16 -38.73 14.67
CA TRP A 843 -20.88 -37.35 15.04
C TRP A 843 -20.44 -36.48 13.85
N ILE A 844 -19.72 -37.03 12.85
CA ILE A 844 -19.38 -36.32 11.61
C ILE A 844 -20.64 -36.15 10.75
N ASP A 845 -21.44 -37.22 10.66
CA ASP A 845 -22.74 -37.18 9.99
C ASP A 845 -23.65 -36.08 10.59
N ALA A 846 -23.70 -35.96 11.92
CA ALA A 846 -24.43 -34.89 12.60
C ALA A 846 -23.94 -33.46 12.28
N LEU A 847 -22.70 -33.28 11.82
CA LEU A 847 -22.14 -31.99 11.44
C LEU A 847 -22.37 -31.62 9.95
N SER A 848 -22.91 -32.52 9.12
CA SER A 848 -23.23 -32.19 7.73
C SER A 848 -24.52 -31.38 7.62
N TYR A 849 -24.40 -30.07 7.35
CA TYR A 849 -25.57 -29.25 7.00
C TYR A 849 -26.20 -29.69 5.66
N ILE A 850 -25.40 -30.19 4.72
CA ILE A 850 -25.87 -30.69 3.42
C ILE A 850 -26.86 -31.85 3.63
N LYS A 851 -26.61 -32.74 4.59
CA LYS A 851 -27.52 -33.83 4.97
C LYS A 851 -28.91 -33.32 5.36
N TYR A 852 -28.99 -32.32 6.24
CA TYR A 852 -30.28 -31.78 6.69
C TYR A 852 -31.01 -31.02 5.57
N THR A 853 -30.28 -30.33 4.68
CA THR A 853 -30.85 -29.74 3.46
C THR A 853 -31.39 -30.81 2.51
N PHE A 854 -30.60 -31.84 2.22
CA PHE A 854 -30.95 -32.93 1.30
C PHE A 854 -32.13 -33.75 1.82
N VAL A 855 -32.05 -34.28 3.05
CA VAL A 855 -33.11 -35.08 3.68
C VAL A 855 -34.39 -34.27 3.81
N GLY A 856 -34.32 -33.00 4.26
CA GLY A 856 -35.48 -32.13 4.36
C GLY A 856 -36.16 -31.86 3.00
N SER A 857 -35.36 -31.62 1.95
CA SER A 857 -35.85 -31.41 0.59
C SER A 857 -36.39 -32.69 -0.06
N ALA A 858 -35.79 -33.85 0.23
CA ALA A 858 -36.26 -35.16 -0.21
C ALA A 858 -37.57 -35.55 0.47
N LEU A 859 -37.70 -35.37 1.79
CA LEU A 859 -38.97 -35.54 2.51
C LEU A 859 -40.06 -34.64 1.94
N ASN A 860 -39.73 -33.38 1.62
CA ASN A 860 -40.65 -32.46 0.95
C ASN A 860 -41.10 -32.98 -0.42
N GLU A 861 -40.19 -33.41 -1.30
CA GLU A 861 -40.54 -33.86 -2.66
C GLU A 861 -41.17 -35.26 -2.73
N LEU A 862 -40.85 -36.16 -1.80
CA LEU A 862 -41.35 -37.54 -1.84
C LEU A 862 -42.71 -37.69 -1.15
N HIS A 863 -42.98 -36.94 -0.07
CA HIS A 863 -44.25 -37.07 0.65
C HIS A 863 -45.45 -36.73 -0.26
N GLY A 864 -46.40 -37.66 -0.38
CA GLY A 864 -47.58 -37.56 -1.24
C GLY A 864 -47.34 -37.88 -2.72
N LEU A 865 -46.17 -38.40 -3.09
CA LEU A 865 -45.84 -38.74 -4.48
C LEU A 865 -46.20 -40.20 -4.79
N ASN A 866 -46.95 -40.43 -5.88
CA ASN A 866 -47.27 -41.76 -6.40
C ASN A 866 -46.43 -42.06 -7.65
N PHE A 867 -45.87 -43.26 -7.72
CA PHE A 867 -45.03 -43.72 -8.83
C PHE A 867 -45.73 -44.76 -9.70
N THR A 868 -45.52 -44.70 -11.02
CA THR A 868 -46.06 -45.67 -11.97
C THR A 868 -45.10 -46.84 -12.20
N CYS A 869 -45.63 -48.06 -12.07
CA CYS A 869 -44.92 -49.32 -12.33
C CYS A 869 -45.05 -49.73 -13.82
N GLU A 870 -44.39 -49.02 -14.74
CA GLU A 870 -44.29 -49.47 -16.13
C GLU A 870 -43.34 -50.68 -16.24
N GLY A 871 -43.83 -51.77 -16.83
CA GLY A 871 -43.00 -52.92 -17.25
C GLY A 871 -42.89 -54.09 -16.28
N VAL A 872 -43.51 -54.05 -15.09
CA VAL A 872 -43.54 -55.22 -14.19
C VAL A 872 -44.57 -56.23 -14.69
N LYS A 873 -44.16 -57.07 -15.67
CA LYS A 873 -44.83 -58.34 -15.93
C LYS A 873 -44.51 -59.28 -14.77
N THR A 874 -45.54 -59.77 -14.08
CA THR A 874 -45.41 -60.92 -13.17
C THR A 874 -45.08 -62.16 -13.98
N THR A 875 -43.79 -62.45 -14.13
CA THR A 875 -43.33 -63.72 -14.71
C THR A 875 -43.60 -64.82 -13.69
N ILE A 876 -44.70 -65.56 -13.87
CA ILE A 876 -45.00 -66.75 -13.06
C ILE A 876 -44.01 -67.85 -13.50
N VAL A 877 -42.91 -67.99 -12.76
CA VAL A 877 -41.92 -69.05 -12.97
C VAL A 877 -42.18 -70.16 -11.97
N ASN A 878 -43.08 -71.07 -12.36
CA ASN A 878 -43.58 -72.22 -11.60
C ASN A 878 -44.37 -71.88 -10.32
N ALA A 879 -45.32 -72.75 -9.97
CA ALA A 879 -46.38 -72.51 -8.99
C ALA A 879 -45.93 -72.52 -7.50
N THR A 880 -44.66 -72.21 -7.22
CA THR A 880 -44.08 -72.24 -5.87
C THR A 880 -43.23 -71.01 -5.49
N TYR A 881 -42.80 -70.17 -6.44
CA TYR A 881 -42.05 -68.95 -6.14
C TYR A 881 -42.48 -67.75 -7.00
N ASN A 882 -43.35 -66.91 -6.46
CA ASN A 882 -43.64 -65.59 -7.03
C ASN A 882 -42.46 -64.64 -6.77
N ILE A 883 -41.56 -64.50 -7.74
CA ILE A 883 -40.54 -63.44 -7.73
C ILE A 883 -41.19 -62.12 -8.15
N THR A 884 -41.79 -61.42 -7.20
CA THR A 884 -42.21 -60.03 -7.39
C THR A 884 -40.98 -59.12 -7.46
N ALA A 885 -40.73 -58.54 -8.64
CA ALA A 885 -39.83 -57.40 -8.75
C ALA A 885 -40.39 -56.27 -7.86
N HIS A 886 -39.62 -55.87 -6.83
CA HIS A 886 -40.07 -54.90 -5.83
C HIS A 886 -40.30 -53.54 -6.50
N CYS A 887 -41.55 -53.19 -6.76
CA CYS A 887 -41.91 -51.91 -7.37
C CYS A 887 -42.45 -50.95 -6.32
N THR A 888 -41.62 -50.00 -5.90
CA THR A 888 -41.96 -48.97 -4.91
C THR A 888 -43.04 -48.05 -5.49
N ARG A 889 -44.23 -48.02 -4.88
CA ARG A 889 -45.43 -47.34 -5.42
C ARG A 889 -45.66 -45.95 -4.85
N THR A 890 -45.23 -45.70 -3.62
CA THR A 890 -45.43 -44.41 -2.95
C THR A 890 -44.12 -43.80 -2.44
N GLY A 891 -44.09 -42.48 -2.30
CA GLY A 891 -42.95 -41.79 -1.71
C GLY A 891 -42.76 -42.11 -0.22
N GLU A 892 -43.83 -42.42 0.51
CA GLU A 892 -43.76 -42.87 1.91
C GLU A 892 -43.03 -44.21 2.07
N GLU A 893 -43.22 -45.12 1.11
CA GLU A 893 -42.49 -46.40 1.03
C GLU A 893 -41.00 -46.15 0.79
N LEU A 894 -40.68 -45.31 -0.21
CA LEU A 894 -39.29 -44.92 -0.51
C LEU A 894 -38.60 -44.20 0.67
N ILE A 895 -39.30 -43.30 1.37
CA ILE A 895 -38.79 -42.62 2.58
C ILE A 895 -38.40 -43.62 3.67
N ARG A 896 -39.16 -44.72 3.84
CA ARG A 896 -38.85 -45.79 4.80
C ARG A 896 -37.69 -46.66 4.32
N GLU A 897 -37.68 -47.05 3.04
CA GLU A 897 -36.61 -47.85 2.43
C GLU A 897 -35.23 -47.16 2.54
N ARG A 898 -35.21 -45.84 2.31
CA ARG A 898 -34.02 -44.99 2.47
C ARG A 898 -33.71 -44.62 3.92
N GLY A 899 -34.65 -44.82 4.85
CA GLY A 899 -34.50 -44.44 6.25
C GLY A 899 -34.43 -42.92 6.48
N TYR A 900 -35.11 -42.11 5.66
CA TYR A 900 -35.20 -40.66 5.82
C TYR A 900 -36.19 -40.22 6.91
N ASN A 901 -37.04 -41.15 7.39
CA ASN A 901 -38.04 -40.95 8.44
C ASN A 901 -37.49 -40.71 9.86
N TYR A 902 -36.17 -40.79 10.07
CA TYR A 902 -35.55 -40.56 11.40
C TYR A 902 -35.66 -39.11 11.89
N ILE A 903 -35.97 -38.16 11.00
CA ILE A 903 -36.11 -36.74 11.31
C ILE A 903 -37.27 -36.14 10.51
N SER A 904 -37.99 -35.17 11.10
CA SER A 904 -39.07 -34.46 10.41
C SER A 904 -38.54 -33.25 9.62
N ILE A 905 -39.36 -32.75 8.68
CA ILE A 905 -39.06 -31.51 7.92
C ILE A 905 -38.76 -30.34 8.88
N GLY A 906 -39.56 -30.18 9.94
CA GLY A 906 -39.33 -29.17 10.98
C GLY A 906 -38.04 -29.41 11.77
N GLY A 907 -37.68 -30.67 12.04
CA GLY A 907 -36.40 -31.04 12.66
C GLY A 907 -35.21 -30.64 11.81
N CYS A 908 -35.24 -30.89 10.50
CA CYS A 908 -34.20 -30.45 9.56
C CYS A 908 -34.03 -28.92 9.57
N ILE A 909 -35.13 -28.16 9.55
CA ILE A 909 -35.12 -26.69 9.64
C ILE A 909 -34.51 -26.22 10.97
N GLY A 910 -34.91 -26.83 12.09
CA GLY A 910 -34.39 -26.52 13.43
C GLY A 910 -32.88 -26.75 13.55
N VAL A 911 -32.37 -27.86 13.01
CA VAL A 911 -30.92 -28.15 13.01
C VAL A 911 -30.15 -27.16 12.14
N LEU A 912 -30.65 -26.80 10.94
CA LEU A 912 -30.02 -25.79 10.09
C LEU A 912 -29.95 -24.41 10.78
N LEU A 913 -31.03 -23.98 11.44
CA LEU A 913 -31.05 -22.74 12.21
C LEU A 913 -30.07 -22.78 13.41
N ALA A 914 -30.01 -23.90 14.14
CA ALA A 914 -29.05 -24.08 15.22
C ALA A 914 -27.59 -24.02 14.71
N PHE A 915 -27.31 -24.63 13.56
CA PHE A 915 -25.98 -24.59 12.92
C PHE A 915 -25.59 -23.17 12.47
N ILE A 916 -26.53 -22.41 11.91
CA ILE A 916 -26.33 -20.98 11.56
C ILE A 916 -25.97 -20.16 12.82
N ILE A 917 -26.72 -20.34 13.91
CA ILE A 917 -26.47 -19.65 15.19
C ILE A 917 -25.10 -20.04 15.76
N PHE A 918 -24.78 -21.34 15.76
CA PHE A 918 -23.49 -21.86 16.22
C PHE A 918 -22.31 -21.23 15.45
N CYS A 919 -22.33 -21.32 14.11
CA CYS A 919 -21.26 -20.80 13.26
C CYS A 919 -21.11 -19.27 13.40
N ARG A 920 -22.22 -18.53 13.44
CA ARG A 920 -22.20 -17.07 13.63
C ARG A 920 -21.70 -16.68 15.03
N THR A 921 -22.01 -17.46 16.06
CA THR A 921 -21.51 -17.23 17.43
C THR A 921 -20.00 -17.47 17.52
N TRP A 922 -19.49 -18.55 16.91
CA TRP A 922 -18.05 -18.79 16.83
C TRP A 922 -17.31 -17.76 15.97
N ALA A 923 -17.91 -17.29 14.87
CA ALA A 923 -17.37 -16.19 14.08
C ALA A 923 -17.31 -14.88 14.88
N PHE A 924 -18.32 -14.57 15.70
CA PHE A 924 -18.31 -13.44 16.62
C PHE A 924 -17.20 -13.56 17.67
N ILE A 925 -17.07 -14.72 18.30
CA ILE A 925 -16.01 -15.02 19.29
C ILE A 925 -14.64 -14.82 18.64
N GLY A 926 -14.43 -15.34 17.43
CA GLY A 926 -13.22 -15.14 16.64
C GLY A 926 -12.92 -13.65 16.42
N VAL A 927 -13.86 -12.90 15.85
CA VAL A 927 -13.70 -11.44 15.63
C VAL A 927 -13.50 -10.68 16.94
N ARG A 928 -14.10 -11.10 18.06
CA ARG A 928 -14.01 -10.40 19.35
C ARG A 928 -12.69 -10.65 20.07
N PHE A 929 -12.23 -11.89 20.12
CA PHE A 929 -11.17 -12.35 21.03
C PHE A 929 -9.89 -12.83 20.32
N LEU A 930 -9.94 -13.31 19.07
CA LEU A 930 -8.72 -13.63 18.34
C LEU A 930 -8.07 -12.32 17.88
N LYS A 931 -7.05 -11.91 18.64
CA LYS A 931 -6.03 -10.97 18.17
C LYS A 931 -5.15 -11.75 17.18
N HIS A 932 -5.12 -11.26 15.94
CA HIS A 932 -4.42 -11.86 14.80
C HIS A 932 -3.13 -11.10 14.52
#